data_AF-A0A934LM54-F1
#
_entry.id   AF-A0A934LM54-F1
#
_cell.length_a   1.000
_cell.length_b   1.000
_cell.length_c   1.000
_cell.angle_alpha   90.00
_cell.angle_beta   90.00
_cell.angle_gamma   90.00
#
_symmetry.space_group_name_H-M   'P 1'
#
loop_
_entity.id
_entity.type
_entity.pdbx_description
1 polymer ?
#
loop_
_entity_poly.entity_id
_entity_poly.type
_entity_poly.pdbx_seq_one_letter_code
_entity_poly.pdbx_strand_id
1 'polypeptide(L)'
;MKNVQIPFKLLMGDGKLSFDIHHVISEYIDPPNAIPEEVATLRMEIVQERVKALGFELTNEPSYRLKRFAVENGVDGPNLHLFLQRSNYFDFVSTNLALDRPLLKGGETIRNKYVKDIADVENSPLANSMSVMIVLVSKPSGMTLIPRRSDHVAFDQGALQASGGGAMRLAVDRDSDHTSLRPSPFVTGQREISEELGFRLPLEAIRFLGIGVDTRTGEPELLGIAETMLTVEQLNETYKQALEGSEEFEDLSFVPFNVTDMTKMLAEDKWCPGDWVCCWLALVNTFGAEAVKQHLEWETAHGVKLPLPKGFVPQKVEVDDKDFRAKFKEWRKNLPLPVRRAYGQIIRMRSRHWVWDHPEFLKWYEQVLETQWWSREQLEALQVERLQNLITHSYENVPYYRRIMDERKLKPADFKTLEDVQKLPILRKEDVRNNIRELVATNVPPDQLYYMMTGGTTGMPLGFYHQREVTVPHEEAFMYRQWSWVGYKFGDPLVYMRRSTPMKHLDKHGNLAWWDYIADENSLVLSLFHLSEETFPDYVAMLRSFKPKYIQGFPSVLEMVARYMLEHNVTDIRPKAVLCESENLYAAQRDTISQAFGCIVLAGYGQSERACDAVEAIPGEGYLVSMEYGILELTDEEGNPVGAGKSGFITGTGLDTHCMPFIRYQMDDVARFSDHPSSSGHHAPMIEEIVGRWQHEVVLTADNRLVAVTSLNVHATTFQNVAQYQFLQEKQGELVLRIVRLDGYSEVDTQRILDIFNLKFRGQMNIKVVFVDEIARTSRGKHRVLEQKLNIHDRANREI
;
A
#
# COMPACT_ATOMS: atom_id res chain seq x y z
N MET A 1 15.17 34.46 35.40
CA MET A 1 15.94 34.21 34.16
C MET A 1 15.48 32.87 33.63
N LYS A 2 14.81 32.85 32.47
CA LYS A 2 13.98 31.74 31.95
C LYS A 2 14.45 31.27 30.55
N ASN A 3 15.74 31.39 30.25
CA ASN A 3 16.19 31.54 28.85
C ASN A 3 17.30 30.59 28.39
N VAL A 4 17.42 29.37 28.92
CA VAL A 4 18.20 28.33 28.25
C VAL A 4 17.21 27.42 27.55
N GLN A 5 17.20 27.48 26.22
CA GLN A 5 16.43 26.56 25.38
C GLN A 5 17.39 25.46 24.93
N ILE A 6 17.14 24.22 25.38
CA ILE A 6 17.77 23.05 24.78
C ILE A 6 17.14 22.91 23.38
N PRO A 7 17.92 22.98 22.29
CA PRO A 7 17.38 22.98 20.94
C PRO A 7 17.02 21.56 20.49
N PHE A 8 16.13 20.90 21.23
CA PHE A 8 15.69 19.53 20.99
C PHE A 8 14.16 19.43 21.13
N LYS A 9 13.50 18.67 20.25
CA LYS A 9 12.06 18.42 20.29
C LYS A 9 11.81 16.94 20.54
N LEU A 10 11.29 16.61 21.72
CA LEU A 10 10.90 15.25 22.06
C LEU A 10 9.60 14.88 21.32
N LEU A 11 9.62 13.81 20.54
CA LEU A 11 8.46 13.33 19.79
C LEU A 11 7.66 12.31 20.60
N MET A 12 8.35 11.46 21.36
CA MET A 12 7.75 10.46 22.25
C MET A 12 8.69 10.18 23.43
N GLY A 13 8.10 9.99 24.61
CA GLY A 13 8.81 9.65 25.84
C GLY A 13 8.38 10.56 26.99
N ASP A 14 8.14 9.96 28.15
CA ASP A 14 7.82 10.70 29.38
C ASP A 14 8.71 10.26 30.57
N GLY A 15 9.72 9.42 30.26
CA GLY A 15 10.61 8.78 31.22
C GLY A 15 9.99 7.59 31.95
N LYS A 16 8.67 7.35 31.87
CA LYS A 16 8.03 6.13 32.40
C LYS A 16 8.00 5.01 31.37
N LEU A 17 7.81 5.39 30.11
CA LEU A 17 7.87 4.48 28.98
C LEU A 17 9.29 3.94 28.78
N SER A 18 9.43 2.64 28.57
CA SER A 18 10.71 1.99 28.27
C SER A 18 10.54 0.82 27.32
N PHE A 19 11.46 0.65 26.39
CA PHE A 19 11.50 -0.41 25.39
C PHE A 19 12.82 -1.18 25.53
N ASP A 20 12.73 -2.48 25.83
CA ASP A 20 13.88 -3.38 25.75
C ASP A 20 14.05 -3.93 24.31
N ILE A 21 15.03 -4.82 24.12
CA ILE A 21 15.35 -5.40 22.82
C ILE A 21 14.18 -6.16 22.16
N HIS A 22 13.25 -6.69 22.94
CA HIS A 22 12.07 -7.40 22.41
C HIS A 22 10.95 -6.45 22.02
N HIS A 23 11.00 -5.21 22.49
CA HIS A 23 10.00 -4.18 22.28
C HIS A 23 10.43 -3.10 21.30
N VAL A 24 11.51 -3.29 20.53
CA VAL A 24 11.88 -2.39 19.43
C VAL A 24 12.04 -3.18 18.16
N ILE A 25 11.24 -2.84 17.15
CA ILE A 25 11.19 -3.53 15.86
C ILE A 25 11.66 -2.55 14.79
N SER A 26 12.68 -2.92 14.03
CA SER A 26 13.22 -2.08 12.96
C SER A 26 12.97 -2.71 11.60
N GLU A 27 12.37 -1.93 10.70
CA GLU A 27 12.10 -2.32 9.32
C GLU A 27 12.89 -1.45 8.35
N TYR A 28 13.40 -2.05 7.27
CA TYR A 28 14.12 -1.35 6.21
C TYR A 28 13.25 -1.25 4.95
N ILE A 29 13.04 -0.04 4.44
CA ILE A 29 12.19 0.27 3.28
C ILE A 29 13.06 0.90 2.17
N ASP A 30 13.08 0.32 0.97
CA ASP A 30 13.80 0.80 -0.23
C ASP A 30 12.79 0.98 -1.38
N PRO A 31 12.80 2.05 -2.22
CA PRO A 31 13.90 2.92 -2.65
C PRO A 31 14.16 4.19 -1.80
N PRO A 32 15.32 4.88 -1.99
CA PRO A 32 15.65 6.12 -1.29
C PRO A 32 14.74 7.31 -1.66
N ASN A 33 14.55 8.22 -0.71
CA ASN A 33 13.99 9.56 -0.98
C ASN A 33 15.00 10.37 -1.82
N ALA A 34 14.54 10.96 -2.92
CA ALA A 34 15.35 11.93 -3.67
C ALA A 34 15.47 13.24 -2.87
N ILE A 35 16.69 13.68 -2.55
CA ILE A 35 16.91 15.02 -2.02
C ILE A 35 16.69 16.07 -3.13
N PRO A 36 16.18 17.27 -2.82
CA PRO A 36 16.03 18.33 -3.82
C PRO A 36 17.35 18.65 -4.53
N GLU A 37 17.31 18.93 -5.83
CA GLU A 37 18.51 19.13 -6.69
C GLU A 37 19.44 20.25 -6.17
N GLU A 38 18.86 21.32 -5.63
CA GLU A 38 19.59 22.43 -5.01
C GLU A 38 20.30 22.04 -3.70
N VAL A 39 19.78 21.07 -2.95
CA VAL A 39 20.44 20.48 -1.78
C VAL A 39 21.52 19.48 -2.21
N ALA A 40 21.28 18.72 -3.29
CA ALA A 40 22.27 17.85 -3.90
C ALA A 40 23.50 18.62 -4.43
N THR A 41 23.34 19.91 -4.76
CA THR A 41 24.47 20.76 -5.17
C THR A 41 25.35 21.15 -3.98
N LEU A 42 24.74 21.46 -2.82
CA LEU A 42 25.48 21.73 -1.56
C LEU A 42 26.33 20.53 -1.13
N ARG A 43 25.83 19.31 -1.35
CA ARG A 43 26.58 18.06 -1.13
C ARG A 43 27.94 18.10 -1.83
N MET A 44 28.00 18.52 -3.10
CA MET A 44 29.25 18.54 -3.87
C MET A 44 30.25 19.56 -3.36
N GLU A 45 29.78 20.74 -2.92
CA GLU A 45 30.64 21.74 -2.29
C GLU A 45 31.26 21.23 -0.99
N ILE A 46 30.45 20.65 -0.10
CA ILE A 46 30.93 20.17 1.21
C ILE A 46 31.93 19.02 1.05
N VAL A 47 31.69 18.11 0.08
CA VAL A 47 32.65 17.04 -0.24
C VAL A 47 33.99 17.62 -0.67
N GLN A 48 33.99 18.62 -1.56
CA GLN A 48 35.22 19.26 -2.04
C GLN A 48 35.96 20.00 -0.92
N GLU A 49 35.25 20.74 -0.06
CA GLU A 49 35.83 21.45 1.08
C GLU A 49 36.46 20.48 2.10
N ARG A 50 35.76 19.39 2.45
CA ARG A 50 36.26 18.42 3.44
C ARG A 50 37.43 17.60 2.92
N VAL A 51 37.41 17.16 1.66
CA VAL A 51 38.57 16.49 1.04
C VAL A 51 39.79 17.40 1.05
N LYS A 52 39.61 18.70 0.78
CA LYS A 52 40.68 19.70 0.83
C LYS A 52 41.21 19.95 2.25
N ALA A 53 40.35 19.91 3.27
CA ALA A 53 40.72 20.17 4.66
C ALA A 53 41.39 18.96 5.35
N LEU A 54 40.94 17.74 5.07
CA LEU A 54 41.37 16.53 5.76
C LEU A 54 42.54 15.80 5.07
N GLY A 55 42.80 16.07 3.79
CA GLY A 55 43.96 15.51 3.08
C GLY A 55 43.86 14.00 2.73
N PHE A 56 42.68 13.39 2.85
CA PHE A 56 42.39 12.01 2.46
C PHE A 56 40.99 11.86 1.82
N GLU A 57 40.75 10.75 1.11
CA GLU A 57 39.46 10.45 0.49
C GLU A 57 38.38 10.07 1.53
N LEU A 58 37.23 10.73 1.48
CA LEU A 58 36.08 10.41 2.32
C LEU A 58 35.30 9.21 1.75
N THR A 59 34.96 8.25 2.60
CA THR A 59 34.09 7.12 2.25
C THR A 59 32.62 7.54 2.32
N ASN A 60 31.85 7.24 1.28
CA ASN A 60 30.40 7.49 1.27
C ASN A 60 29.63 6.35 1.96
N GLU A 61 29.91 6.15 3.25
CA GLU A 61 29.32 5.06 4.01
C GLU A 61 27.79 5.20 4.05
N PRO A 62 27.03 4.12 3.77
CA PRO A 62 25.59 4.18 3.89
C PRO A 62 25.16 4.15 5.36
N SER A 63 24.19 4.98 5.71
CA SER A 63 23.58 5.05 7.03
C SER A 63 22.07 4.78 6.94
N TYR A 64 21.43 4.63 8.10
CA TYR A 64 19.97 4.58 8.19
C TYR A 64 19.42 5.95 8.56
N ARG A 65 18.44 6.43 7.80
CA ARG A 65 17.59 7.55 8.22
C ARG A 65 16.24 7.04 8.72
N LEU A 66 15.64 7.77 9.66
CA LEU A 66 14.25 7.51 10.04
C LEU A 66 13.31 8.08 8.99
N LYS A 67 12.38 7.23 8.50
CA LYS A 67 11.26 7.66 7.67
C LYS A 67 10.04 7.93 8.55
N ARG A 68 9.69 6.99 9.42
CA ARG A 68 8.63 7.19 10.42
C ARG A 68 8.84 6.22 11.57
N PHE A 69 8.17 6.47 12.68
CA PHE A 69 8.10 5.52 13.79
C PHE A 69 6.66 5.37 14.27
N ALA A 70 6.37 4.29 14.97
CA ALA A 70 5.08 4.03 15.58
C ALA A 70 5.25 3.32 16.92
N VAL A 71 4.30 3.53 17.85
CA VAL A 71 4.21 2.74 19.08
C VAL A 71 2.98 1.87 19.00
N GLU A 72 3.18 0.56 19.17
CA GLU A 72 2.16 -0.46 19.07
C GLU A 72 1.98 -1.17 20.43
N ASN A 73 0.77 -1.65 20.76
CA ASN A 73 0.52 -2.36 22.03
C ASN A 73 0.97 -3.83 21.98
N GLY A 74 2.24 -4.12 22.31
CA GLY A 74 2.80 -5.47 22.48
C GLY A 74 2.08 -6.32 23.55
N VAL A 75 2.31 -7.63 23.57
CA VAL A 75 1.63 -8.55 24.53
C VAL A 75 2.10 -8.28 25.96
N ASP A 76 3.38 -7.95 26.12
CA ASP A 76 4.06 -7.77 27.41
C ASP A 76 4.45 -6.29 27.69
N GLY A 77 4.05 -5.36 26.80
CA GLY A 77 4.39 -3.95 26.88
C GLY A 77 4.30 -3.27 25.51
N PRO A 78 4.35 -1.93 25.41
CA PRO A 78 4.35 -1.24 24.12
C PRO A 78 5.60 -1.58 23.30
N ASN A 79 5.46 -1.77 21.99
CA ASN A 79 6.52 -1.97 21.01
C ASN A 79 6.78 -0.67 20.24
N LEU A 80 8.05 -0.28 20.07
CA LEU A 80 8.48 0.82 19.22
C LEU A 80 8.89 0.28 17.84
N HIS A 81 8.13 0.61 16.81
CA HIS A 81 8.44 0.29 15.42
C HIS A 81 9.18 1.45 14.75
N LEU A 82 10.37 1.16 14.21
CA LEU A 82 11.22 2.10 13.47
C LEU A 82 11.21 1.72 11.99
N PHE A 83 10.75 2.63 11.13
CA PHE A 83 10.78 2.43 9.68
C PHE A 83 11.94 3.24 9.11
N LEU A 84 12.99 2.52 8.71
CA LEU A 84 14.28 3.06 8.31
C LEU A 84 14.47 2.97 6.80
N GLN A 85 15.15 3.95 6.22
CA GLN A 85 15.51 3.99 4.80
C GLN A 85 17.01 4.20 4.65
N ARG A 86 17.52 3.89 3.46
CA ARG A 86 18.91 4.19 3.12
C ARG A 86 19.15 5.70 3.10
N SER A 87 20.20 6.12 3.77
CA SER A 87 20.89 7.39 3.54
C SER A 87 22.37 7.11 3.26
N ASN A 88 23.14 8.16 2.99
CA ASN A 88 24.59 8.07 2.92
C ASN A 88 25.23 9.29 3.56
N TYR A 89 26.49 9.15 3.92
CA TYR A 89 27.26 10.18 4.60
C TYR A 89 27.18 11.55 3.92
N PHE A 90 27.25 11.62 2.59
CA PHE A 90 27.22 12.90 1.90
C PHE A 90 25.83 13.55 1.84
N ASP A 91 24.77 12.75 1.67
CA ASP A 91 23.39 13.24 1.76
C ASP A 91 23.09 13.71 3.19
N PHE A 92 23.50 12.94 4.20
CA PHE A 92 23.47 13.33 5.62
C PHE A 92 24.15 14.67 5.86
N VAL A 93 25.40 14.83 5.43
CA VAL A 93 26.17 16.06 5.61
C VAL A 93 25.48 17.25 4.94
N SER A 94 24.87 17.06 3.77
CA SER A 94 24.19 18.11 3.01
C SER A 94 22.90 18.61 3.68
N THR A 95 22.26 17.80 4.53
CA THR A 95 21.02 18.18 5.22
C THR A 95 21.22 18.48 6.71
N ASN A 96 22.23 17.89 7.35
CA ASN A 96 22.55 18.11 8.76
C ASN A 96 23.27 19.46 8.96
N LEU A 97 24.35 19.72 8.21
CA LEU A 97 25.20 20.91 8.42
C LEU A 97 24.67 22.21 7.77
N ALA A 98 23.50 22.14 7.13
CA ALA A 98 23.05 23.18 6.21
C ALA A 98 21.60 23.63 6.44
N LEU A 99 20.97 23.30 7.58
CA LEU A 99 19.60 23.78 7.86
C LEU A 99 19.50 25.29 7.72
N ASP A 100 20.47 26.04 8.25
CA ASP A 100 20.50 27.51 8.17
C ASP A 100 21.52 28.06 7.16
N ARG A 101 22.16 27.20 6.35
CA ARG A 101 23.02 27.65 5.25
C ARG A 101 22.13 28.11 4.09
N PRO A 102 22.40 29.27 3.47
CA PRO A 102 21.64 29.71 2.30
C PRO A 102 21.80 28.73 1.12
N LEU A 103 20.69 28.49 0.42
CA LEU A 103 20.67 27.77 -0.85
C LEU A 103 21.32 28.62 -1.95
N LEU A 104 21.99 27.95 -2.89
CA LEU A 104 22.82 28.59 -3.93
C LEU A 104 22.07 29.58 -4.84
N LYS A 105 20.73 29.52 -4.87
CA LYS A 105 19.85 30.47 -5.54
C LYS A 105 18.87 31.07 -4.53
N GLY A 106 18.93 32.39 -4.31
CA GLY A 106 17.85 33.15 -3.68
C GLY A 106 17.98 33.46 -2.18
N GLY A 107 19.04 33.03 -1.48
CA GLY A 107 19.31 33.43 -0.09
C GLY A 107 18.41 32.80 0.98
N GLU A 108 17.42 31.99 0.59
CA GLU A 108 16.58 31.18 1.47
C GLU A 108 17.37 29.95 1.98
N THR A 109 17.15 29.52 3.23
CA THR A 109 17.85 28.36 3.84
C THR A 109 17.04 27.07 3.67
N ILE A 110 17.68 25.91 3.86
CA ILE A 110 16.97 24.60 3.85
C ILE A 110 15.82 24.61 4.87
N ARG A 111 16.07 25.15 6.07
CA ARG A 111 15.08 25.28 7.14
C ARG A 111 13.86 26.05 6.67
N ASN A 112 14.06 27.24 6.10
CA ASN A 112 12.95 28.11 5.69
C ASN A 112 12.15 27.52 4.51
N LYS A 113 12.84 26.90 3.55
CA LYS A 113 12.22 26.40 2.32
C LYS A 113 11.54 25.04 2.48
N TYR A 114 12.17 24.13 3.22
CA TYR A 114 11.82 22.72 3.20
C TYR A 114 11.33 22.17 4.53
N VAL A 115 11.62 22.83 5.66
CA VAL A 115 11.24 22.36 6.99
C VAL A 115 10.01 23.13 7.48
N LYS A 116 8.82 22.60 7.20
CA LYS A 116 7.56 23.15 7.71
C LYS A 116 7.38 22.91 9.21
N ASP A 117 7.59 21.68 9.65
CA ASP A 117 7.72 21.28 11.06
C ASP A 117 8.89 20.30 11.17
N ILE A 118 9.84 20.60 12.05
CA ILE A 118 11.02 19.74 12.30
C ILE A 118 10.63 18.37 12.89
N ALA A 119 9.41 18.22 13.40
CA ALA A 119 8.86 16.95 13.87
C ALA A 119 8.25 16.06 12.78
N ASP A 120 8.03 16.56 11.55
CA ASP A 120 7.45 15.76 10.47
C ASP A 120 8.52 14.90 9.79
N VAL A 121 8.92 13.82 10.46
CA VAL A 121 9.95 12.89 9.98
C VAL A 121 9.54 12.19 8.67
N GLU A 122 8.23 11.96 8.48
CA GLU A 122 7.68 11.22 7.35
C GLU A 122 7.77 11.99 6.04
N ASN A 123 7.40 13.26 6.05
CA ASN A 123 7.45 14.10 4.85
C ASN A 123 8.73 14.94 4.77
N SER A 124 9.64 14.82 5.73
CA SER A 124 10.91 15.54 5.73
C SER A 124 11.79 15.15 4.54
N PRO A 125 12.20 16.13 3.71
CA PRO A 125 13.17 15.90 2.64
C PRO A 125 14.61 15.77 3.15
N LEU A 126 14.85 15.95 4.46
CA LEU A 126 16.18 15.84 5.07
C LEU A 126 16.66 14.39 5.04
N ALA A 127 17.93 14.15 4.75
CA ALA A 127 18.55 12.82 4.68
C ALA A 127 19.31 12.47 5.97
N ASN A 128 18.92 13.08 7.09
CA ASN A 128 19.62 12.92 8.36
C ASN A 128 19.58 11.46 8.85
N SER A 129 20.74 10.96 9.28
CA SER A 129 20.87 9.64 9.88
C SER A 129 20.11 9.60 11.19
N MET A 130 19.62 8.43 11.59
CA MET A 130 19.10 8.24 12.93
C MET A 130 20.26 7.92 13.87
N SER A 131 20.28 8.58 15.02
CA SER A 131 21.31 8.39 16.05
C SER A 131 20.73 7.79 17.32
N VAL A 132 21.60 7.21 18.14
CA VAL A 132 21.26 6.59 19.43
C VAL A 132 22.08 7.27 20.52
N MET A 133 21.45 7.62 21.65
CA MET A 133 22.11 8.17 22.84
C MET A 133 21.85 7.27 24.05
N ILE A 134 22.87 6.96 24.84
CA ILE A 134 22.80 6.04 25.97
C ILE A 134 23.47 6.62 27.21
N VAL A 135 22.72 6.65 28.30
CA VAL A 135 23.26 6.91 29.65
C VAL A 135 23.63 5.59 30.29
N LEU A 136 24.90 5.38 30.62
CA LEU A 136 25.40 4.16 31.26
C LEU A 136 25.51 4.34 32.78
N VAL A 137 24.82 3.47 33.53
CA VAL A 137 24.85 3.46 34.99
C VAL A 137 25.57 2.22 35.50
N SER A 138 26.62 2.42 36.30
CA SER A 138 27.28 1.36 37.07
C SER A 138 26.43 1.01 38.28
N LYS A 139 25.86 -0.20 38.31
CA LYS A 139 25.07 -0.69 39.45
C LYS A 139 25.88 -0.81 40.75
N PRO A 140 27.12 -1.35 40.75
CA PRO A 140 27.89 -1.49 41.99
C PRO A 140 28.26 -0.15 42.62
N SER A 141 28.56 0.86 41.80
CA SER A 141 29.03 2.16 42.29
C SER A 141 27.90 3.20 42.40
N GLY A 142 26.78 3.00 41.73
CA GLY A 142 25.70 4.01 41.64
C GLY A 142 26.13 5.27 40.90
N MET A 143 27.04 5.14 39.94
CA MET A 143 27.66 6.25 39.21
C MET A 143 27.32 6.15 37.72
N THR A 144 27.14 7.30 37.08
CA THR A 144 27.06 7.43 35.62
C THR A 144 28.32 8.10 35.10
N LEU A 145 28.61 7.87 33.83
CA LEU A 145 29.71 8.51 33.14
C LEU A 145 29.21 9.64 32.24
N ILE A 146 29.75 10.84 32.41
CA ILE A 146 29.47 12.01 31.58
C ILE A 146 30.79 12.49 30.94
N PRO A 147 31.06 12.12 29.68
CA PRO A 147 32.21 12.63 28.95
C PRO A 147 32.03 14.11 28.55
N ARG A 148 33.17 14.79 28.36
CA ARG A 148 33.24 16.12 27.74
C ARG A 148 33.93 16.02 26.39
N ARG A 149 33.26 16.50 25.34
CA ARG A 149 33.79 16.53 23.96
C ARG A 149 35.04 17.41 23.90
N SER A 150 36.05 16.97 23.14
CA SER A 150 37.27 17.73 22.95
C SER A 150 37.06 19.01 22.13
N ASP A 151 38.04 19.89 22.10
CA ASP A 151 38.07 21.05 21.19
C ASP A 151 38.40 20.63 19.74
N HIS A 152 38.76 19.36 19.50
CA HIS A 152 39.13 18.84 18.19
C HIS A 152 37.94 18.31 17.38
N VAL A 153 36.77 18.15 17.98
CA VAL A 153 35.56 17.72 17.27
C VAL A 153 34.95 18.84 16.44
N ALA A 154 34.20 18.47 15.40
CA ALA A 154 33.59 19.43 14.47
C ALA A 154 32.34 20.14 15.02
N PHE A 155 31.71 19.62 16.08
CA PHE A 155 30.45 20.15 16.64
C PHE A 155 30.41 19.97 18.16
N ASP A 156 29.76 20.91 18.86
CA ASP A 156 29.56 20.88 20.32
C ASP A 156 30.88 20.73 21.13
N GLN A 157 31.92 21.46 20.73
CA GLN A 157 33.23 21.50 21.41
C GLN A 157 33.09 21.88 22.89
N GLY A 158 33.71 21.08 23.76
CA GLY A 158 33.64 21.26 25.21
C GLY A 158 32.26 20.98 25.83
N ALA A 159 31.29 20.48 25.06
CA ALA A 159 29.97 20.11 25.57
C ALA A 159 29.99 18.76 26.28
N LEU A 160 29.11 18.63 27.26
CA LEU A 160 28.82 17.37 27.93
C LEU A 160 27.95 16.47 27.05
N GLN A 161 28.19 15.17 27.13
CA GLN A 161 27.48 14.13 26.38
C GLN A 161 27.06 12.99 27.32
N ALA A 162 26.11 12.15 26.90
CA ALA A 162 25.80 10.89 27.57
C ALA A 162 26.95 9.90 27.36
N SER A 163 26.87 8.74 28.00
CA SER A 163 27.99 7.79 28.10
C SER A 163 28.35 7.07 26.79
N GLY A 164 27.47 7.13 25.79
CA GLY A 164 27.71 6.58 24.45
C GLY A 164 26.65 7.07 23.47
N GLY A 165 27.05 7.42 22.25
CA GLY A 165 26.08 7.74 21.22
C GLY A 165 26.62 8.08 19.83
N GLY A 166 25.84 7.71 18.82
CA GLY A 166 26.21 7.93 17.43
C GLY A 166 25.20 7.38 16.42
N ALA A 167 25.52 7.58 15.14
CA ALA A 167 24.62 7.31 14.02
C ALA A 167 24.56 5.83 13.64
N MET A 168 23.36 5.35 13.29
CA MET A 168 23.14 3.99 12.80
C MET A 168 23.74 3.77 11.40
N ARG A 169 24.63 2.79 11.27
CA ARG A 169 25.39 2.48 10.03
C ARG A 169 24.90 1.20 9.35
N LEU A 170 24.67 1.27 8.03
CA LEU A 170 24.14 0.13 7.25
C LEU A 170 25.09 -1.07 7.24
N ALA A 171 26.40 -0.86 7.32
CA ALA A 171 27.39 -1.92 7.16
C ALA A 171 27.52 -2.83 8.40
N VAL A 172 27.33 -2.27 9.60
CA VAL A 172 27.73 -2.91 10.86
C VAL A 172 26.60 -3.04 11.89
N ASP A 173 25.57 -2.19 11.81
CA ASP A 173 24.50 -2.16 12.82
C ASP A 173 23.29 -3.02 12.38
N ARG A 174 23.52 -4.33 12.21
CA ARG A 174 22.50 -5.33 11.79
C ARG A 174 22.34 -6.42 12.85
N ASP A 175 21.15 -7.03 12.91
CA ASP A 175 20.93 -8.21 13.76
C ASP A 175 21.83 -9.40 13.35
N SER A 176 22.12 -10.26 14.33
CA SER A 176 23.15 -11.32 14.28
C SER A 176 22.94 -12.39 13.20
N ASP A 177 21.78 -12.42 12.55
CA ASP A 177 21.48 -13.41 11.50
C ASP A 177 22.18 -13.13 10.16
N HIS A 178 22.87 -11.99 10.00
CA HIS A 178 23.71 -11.57 8.84
C HIS A 178 23.13 -11.73 7.42
N THR A 179 21.90 -12.24 7.31
CA THR A 179 21.16 -12.59 6.08
C THR A 179 20.01 -11.62 5.83
N SER A 180 19.63 -10.83 6.85
CA SER A 180 18.61 -9.79 6.75
C SER A 180 19.26 -8.40 6.79
N LEU A 181 18.81 -7.48 5.93
CA LEU A 181 19.17 -6.05 5.97
C LEU A 181 18.49 -5.32 7.14
N ARG A 182 18.18 -6.00 8.26
CA ARG A 182 17.41 -5.42 9.37
C ARG A 182 18.35 -4.61 10.30
N PRO A 183 18.21 -3.28 10.37
CA PRO A 183 18.92 -2.43 11.32
C PRO A 183 18.60 -2.80 12.78
N SER A 184 19.54 -2.57 13.70
CA SER A 184 19.30 -2.71 15.14
C SER A 184 19.89 -1.56 15.96
N PRO A 185 19.06 -0.72 16.63
CA PRO A 185 19.56 0.36 17.47
C PRO A 185 20.26 -0.15 18.74
N PHE A 186 19.99 -1.39 19.17
CA PHE A 186 20.71 -2.03 20.28
C PHE A 186 22.14 -2.39 19.89
N VAL A 187 22.33 -2.90 18.68
CA VAL A 187 23.67 -3.15 18.13
C VAL A 187 24.43 -1.84 17.96
N THR A 188 23.75 -0.77 17.53
CA THR A 188 24.33 0.58 17.47
C THR A 188 24.78 1.02 18.87
N GLY A 189 23.91 0.94 19.87
CA GLY A 189 24.25 1.29 21.25
C GLY A 189 25.41 0.49 21.84
N GLN A 190 25.44 -0.82 21.58
CA GLN A 190 26.57 -1.68 21.99
C GLN A 190 27.87 -1.29 21.27
N ARG A 191 27.81 -0.95 19.98
CA ARG A 191 28.96 -0.49 19.20
C ARG A 191 29.49 0.82 19.77
N GLU A 192 28.65 1.83 19.95
CA GLU A 192 29.10 3.14 20.46
C GLU A 192 29.71 2.99 21.86
N ILE A 193 29.11 2.22 22.77
CA ILE A 193 29.72 1.94 24.08
C ILE A 193 31.06 1.20 23.94
N SER A 194 31.19 0.28 22.98
CA SER A 194 32.45 -0.43 22.75
C SER A 194 33.53 0.46 22.13
N GLU A 195 33.16 1.37 21.24
CA GLU A 195 34.08 2.31 20.58
C GLU A 195 34.52 3.41 21.55
N GLU A 196 33.59 3.94 22.35
CA GLU A 196 33.87 5.03 23.29
C GLU A 196 34.50 4.55 24.61
N LEU A 197 34.02 3.43 25.16
CA LEU A 197 34.41 2.96 26.51
C LEU A 197 35.27 1.70 26.51
N GLY A 198 35.51 1.08 25.35
CA GLY A 198 36.43 -0.05 25.21
C GLY A 198 35.90 -1.40 25.72
N PHE A 199 34.60 -1.51 25.99
CA PHE A 199 34.00 -2.79 26.39
C PHE A 199 32.63 -3.02 25.75
N ARG A 200 32.27 -4.30 25.60
CA ARG A 200 31.02 -4.70 24.96
C ARG A 200 29.92 -4.94 26.00
N LEU A 201 28.86 -4.15 25.94
CA LEU A 201 27.69 -4.28 26.79
C LEU A 201 26.72 -5.35 26.24
N PRO A 202 26.07 -6.22 27.06
CA PRO A 202 24.97 -7.06 26.60
C PRO A 202 23.83 -6.21 26.03
N LEU A 203 23.17 -6.67 24.96
CA LEU A 203 22.11 -5.89 24.31
C LEU A 203 20.90 -5.71 25.26
N GLU A 204 20.64 -6.71 26.10
CA GLU A 204 19.57 -6.75 27.10
C GLU A 204 19.77 -5.75 28.23
N ALA A 205 20.98 -5.20 28.37
CA ALA A 205 21.27 -4.18 29.35
C ALA A 205 20.79 -2.78 28.90
N ILE A 206 20.46 -2.61 27.62
CA ILE A 206 20.01 -1.34 27.03
C ILE A 206 18.49 -1.28 27.04
N ARG A 207 17.94 -0.10 27.40
CA ARG A 207 16.52 0.22 27.31
C ARG A 207 16.35 1.60 26.70
N PHE A 208 15.50 1.73 25.68
CA PHE A 208 15.15 3.03 25.10
C PHE A 208 13.94 3.65 25.79
N LEU A 209 13.99 4.94 26.06
CA LEU A 209 13.04 5.69 26.88
C LEU A 209 12.22 6.70 26.07
N GLY A 210 12.70 7.05 24.86
CA GLY A 210 12.04 8.03 24.01
C GLY A 210 12.74 8.23 22.68
N ILE A 211 12.11 9.02 21.80
CA ILE A 211 12.66 9.46 20.53
C ILE A 211 12.36 10.95 20.34
N GLY A 212 13.33 11.69 19.81
CA GLY A 212 13.21 13.11 19.54
C GLY A 212 14.03 13.56 18.34
N VAL A 213 14.12 14.87 18.14
CA VAL A 213 14.87 15.48 17.03
C VAL A 213 15.67 16.68 17.55
N ASP A 214 16.98 16.73 17.27
CA ASP A 214 17.78 17.94 17.45
C ASP A 214 17.28 18.98 16.44
N THR A 215 16.81 20.11 16.95
CA THR A 215 16.17 21.15 16.12
C THR A 215 17.18 22.01 15.36
N ARG A 216 18.46 21.97 15.72
CA ARG A 216 19.56 22.64 15.00
C ARG A 216 19.91 21.91 13.72
N THR A 217 19.94 20.58 13.77
CA THR A 217 20.40 19.69 12.69
C THR A 217 19.26 18.96 11.97
N GLY A 218 18.11 18.79 12.64
CA GLY A 218 16.99 17.97 12.19
C GLY A 218 17.25 16.48 12.31
N GLU A 219 18.22 16.08 13.14
CA GLU A 219 18.63 14.69 13.32
C GLU A 219 17.70 13.96 14.30
N PRO A 220 17.05 12.86 13.90
CA PRO A 220 16.24 12.06 14.82
C PRO A 220 17.14 11.20 15.72
N GLU A 221 16.83 11.18 17.01
CA GLU A 221 17.63 10.53 18.03
C GLU A 221 16.79 9.64 18.95
N LEU A 222 17.24 8.40 19.15
CA LEU A 222 16.67 7.45 20.10
C LEU A 222 17.42 7.54 21.43
N LEU A 223 16.69 7.79 22.52
CA LEU A 223 17.25 8.13 23.81
C LEU A 223 17.10 6.95 24.77
N GLY A 224 18.18 6.50 25.41
CA GLY A 224 18.19 5.28 26.21
C GLY A 224 19.04 5.33 27.48
N ILE A 225 18.90 4.27 28.26
CA ILE A 225 19.68 3.99 29.47
C ILE A 225 20.23 2.57 29.38
N ALA A 226 21.44 2.39 29.89
CA ALA A 226 22.09 1.09 30.01
C ALA A 226 22.62 0.88 31.44
N GLU A 227 22.67 -0.38 31.88
CA GLU A 227 23.20 -0.73 33.19
C GLU A 227 24.39 -1.70 33.06
N THR A 228 25.45 -1.45 33.81
CA THR A 228 26.63 -2.32 33.84
C THR A 228 26.96 -2.78 35.26
N MET A 229 27.60 -3.94 35.37
CA MET A 229 28.15 -4.48 36.61
C MET A 229 29.63 -4.14 36.81
N LEU A 230 30.23 -3.35 35.91
CA LEU A 230 31.58 -2.84 36.08
C LEU A 230 31.60 -1.71 37.10
N THR A 231 32.63 -1.68 37.96
CA THR A 231 32.86 -0.55 38.89
C THR A 231 33.46 0.64 38.15
N VAL A 232 33.48 1.82 38.79
CA VAL A 232 34.14 3.02 38.25
C VAL A 232 35.61 2.77 37.92
N GLU A 233 36.33 2.01 38.75
CA GLU A 233 37.74 1.69 38.52
C GLU A 233 37.92 0.88 37.23
N GLN A 234 37.06 -0.13 37.02
CA GLN A 234 37.08 -0.98 35.83
C GLN A 234 36.68 -0.21 34.56
N LEU A 235 35.69 0.68 34.68
CA LEU A 235 35.28 1.57 33.58
C LEU A 235 36.41 2.54 33.19
N ASN A 236 37.11 3.09 34.18
CA ASN A 236 38.25 3.97 33.92
C ASN A 236 39.43 3.22 33.28
N GLU A 237 39.67 1.97 33.66
CA GLU A 237 40.71 1.12 33.04
C GLU A 237 40.39 0.77 31.58
N THR A 238 39.15 0.36 31.30
CA THR A 238 38.70 0.04 29.94
C THR A 238 38.70 1.27 29.03
N TYR A 239 38.24 2.41 29.53
CA TYR A 239 38.30 3.67 28.79
C TYR A 239 39.73 4.12 28.49
N LYS A 240 40.67 4.01 29.44
CA LYS A 240 42.08 4.34 29.19
C LYS A 240 42.69 3.47 28.08
N GLN A 241 42.24 2.23 27.95
CA GLN A 241 42.66 1.35 26.86
C GLN A 241 42.03 1.75 25.51
N ALA A 242 40.78 2.24 25.51
CA ALA A 242 40.12 2.78 24.32
C ALA A 242 40.73 4.12 23.85
N LEU A 243 41.27 4.91 24.77
CA LEU A 243 41.84 6.25 24.54
C LEU A 243 43.17 6.29 23.78
N GLU A 244 43.88 5.17 23.57
CA GLU A 244 45.11 5.17 22.75
C GLU A 244 44.77 5.50 21.28
N GLY A 245 44.59 6.79 20.99
CA GLY A 245 44.29 7.34 19.66
C GLY A 245 42.92 8.01 19.48
N SER A 246 42.07 8.12 20.52
CA SER A 246 40.77 8.81 20.40
C SER A 246 40.90 10.31 20.68
N GLU A 247 40.62 11.14 19.67
CA GLU A 247 40.62 12.61 19.77
C GLU A 247 39.23 13.19 20.13
N GLU A 248 38.21 12.36 20.39
CA GLU A 248 36.82 12.83 20.53
C GLU A 248 36.47 13.40 21.92
N PHE A 249 37.12 12.94 22.98
CA PHE A 249 36.84 13.34 24.36
C PHE A 249 38.07 13.86 25.08
N GLU A 250 37.89 14.92 25.85
CA GLU A 250 38.96 15.54 26.66
C GLU A 250 38.99 15.04 28.10
N ASP A 251 37.82 14.74 28.67
CA ASP A 251 37.69 14.37 30.07
C ASP A 251 36.49 13.43 30.30
N LEU A 252 36.60 12.61 31.35
CA LEU A 252 35.56 11.73 31.85
C LEU A 252 35.20 12.10 33.28
N SER A 253 33.96 12.58 33.47
CA SER A 253 33.42 12.83 34.80
C SER A 253 32.52 11.68 35.24
N PHE A 254 32.89 11.01 36.33
CA PHE A 254 31.99 10.09 37.01
C PHE A 254 31.11 10.86 37.99
N VAL A 255 29.80 10.79 37.80
CA VAL A 255 28.80 11.52 38.58
C VAL A 255 27.91 10.52 39.31
N PRO A 256 27.61 10.73 40.60
CA PRO A 256 26.61 9.92 41.28
C PRO A 256 25.28 9.97 40.54
N PHE A 257 24.77 8.81 40.14
CA PHE A 257 23.50 8.73 39.43
C PHE A 257 22.35 8.78 40.44
N ASN A 258 22.06 9.98 40.92
CA ASN A 258 20.92 10.29 41.78
C ASN A 258 20.33 11.64 41.38
N VAL A 259 19.11 11.92 41.83
CA VAL A 259 18.38 13.14 41.44
C VAL A 259 19.19 14.40 41.74
N THR A 260 19.84 14.49 42.91
CA THR A 260 20.54 15.71 43.36
C THR A 260 21.78 16.03 42.53
N ASP A 261 22.65 15.05 42.30
CA ASP A 261 23.91 15.29 41.61
C ASP A 261 23.71 15.42 40.10
N MET A 262 22.76 14.68 39.55
CA MET A 262 22.44 14.77 38.13
C MET A 262 21.68 16.05 37.77
N THR A 263 20.78 16.58 38.61
CA THR A 263 20.17 17.88 38.30
C THR A 263 21.21 18.99 38.30
N LYS A 264 22.14 19.03 39.26
CA LYS A 264 23.29 19.96 39.22
C LYS A 264 24.10 19.83 37.94
N MET A 265 24.38 18.60 37.51
CA MET A 265 25.12 18.32 36.28
C MET A 265 24.35 18.82 35.03
N LEU A 266 23.04 18.59 34.98
CA LEU A 266 22.16 19.12 33.92
C LEU A 266 21.99 20.65 33.97
N ALA A 267 22.43 21.31 35.04
CA ALA A 267 22.45 22.77 35.16
C ALA A 267 23.63 23.43 34.42
N GLU A 268 24.64 22.65 34.01
CA GLU A 268 25.76 23.19 33.24
C GLU A 268 25.30 23.72 31.87
N ASP A 269 25.85 24.86 31.43
CA ASP A 269 25.37 25.60 30.26
C ASP A 269 25.76 24.99 28.89
N LYS A 270 26.52 23.88 28.86
CA LYS A 270 27.07 23.28 27.63
C LYS A 270 26.81 21.78 27.56
N TRP A 271 25.68 21.42 26.95
CA TRP A 271 25.32 20.04 26.65
C TRP A 271 25.04 19.85 25.16
N CYS A 272 25.37 18.66 24.67
CA CYS A 272 24.76 18.14 23.46
C CYS A 272 23.24 18.02 23.71
N PRO A 273 22.35 18.54 22.83
CA PRO A 273 20.94 18.70 23.14
C PRO A 273 20.20 17.40 23.44
N GLY A 274 20.45 16.37 22.63
CA GLY A 274 19.88 15.04 22.80
C GLY A 274 20.30 14.35 24.08
N ASP A 275 21.60 14.39 24.36
CA ASP A 275 22.21 13.83 25.56
C ASP A 275 21.66 14.41 26.84
N TRP A 276 21.43 15.73 26.88
CA TRP A 276 20.77 16.38 28.00
C TRP A 276 19.38 15.76 28.26
N VAL A 277 18.58 15.58 27.19
CA VAL A 277 17.24 15.00 27.28
C VAL A 277 17.31 13.51 27.65
N CYS A 278 18.34 12.80 27.18
CA CYS A 278 18.62 11.41 27.52
C CYS A 278 18.88 11.23 29.01
N CYS A 279 19.77 12.04 29.61
CA CYS A 279 20.05 12.07 31.05
C CYS A 279 18.80 12.37 31.86
N TRP A 280 17.98 13.33 31.40
CA TRP A 280 16.72 13.65 32.04
C TRP A 280 15.73 12.48 32.04
N LEU A 281 15.51 11.83 30.89
CA LEU A 281 14.61 10.67 30.79
C LEU A 281 15.10 9.50 31.65
N ALA A 282 16.42 9.27 31.69
CA ALA A 282 17.04 8.25 32.52
C ALA A 282 16.79 8.49 34.03
N LEU A 283 16.87 9.74 34.49
CA LEU A 283 16.52 10.12 35.86
C LEU A 283 15.04 9.85 36.17
N VAL A 284 14.15 10.28 35.28
CA VAL A 284 12.70 10.07 35.47
C VAL A 284 12.36 8.57 35.46
N ASN A 285 13.02 7.78 34.63
CA ASN A 285 12.84 6.32 34.59
C ASN A 285 13.28 5.65 35.88
N THR A 286 14.40 6.10 36.44
CA THR A 286 15.01 5.46 37.61
C THR A 286 14.36 5.88 38.92
N PHE A 287 14.05 7.18 39.07
CA PHE A 287 13.59 7.76 40.34
C PHE A 287 12.12 8.17 40.34
N GLY A 288 11.47 8.19 39.17
CA GLY A 288 10.09 8.62 39.01
C GLY A 288 9.95 10.14 38.84
N ALA A 289 8.99 10.54 38.01
CA ALA A 289 8.76 11.94 37.64
C ALA A 289 8.45 12.85 38.84
N GLU A 290 7.76 12.35 39.85
CA GLU A 290 7.38 13.14 41.02
C GLU A 290 8.58 13.45 41.92
N ALA A 291 9.48 12.49 42.12
CA ALA A 291 10.69 12.70 42.92
C ALA A 291 11.63 13.70 42.24
N VAL A 292 11.79 13.59 40.92
CA VAL A 292 12.56 14.56 40.12
C VAL A 292 11.91 15.94 40.22
N LYS A 293 10.60 16.05 40.00
CA LYS A 293 9.86 17.32 40.09
C LYS A 293 10.01 18.01 41.45
N GLN A 294 9.81 17.28 42.55
CA GLN A 294 9.93 17.83 43.90
C GLN A 294 11.35 18.37 44.18
N HIS A 295 12.38 17.68 43.70
CA HIS A 295 13.75 18.14 43.84
C HIS A 295 14.00 19.46 43.08
N LEU A 296 13.49 19.57 41.85
CA LEU A 296 13.62 20.78 41.03
C LEU A 296 12.89 21.99 41.63
N GLU A 297 11.71 21.77 42.20
CA GLU A 297 10.96 22.79 42.93
C GLU A 297 11.75 23.28 44.14
N TRP A 298 12.40 22.36 44.87
CA TRP A 298 13.32 22.69 45.96
C TRP A 298 14.53 23.49 45.47
N GLU A 299 15.22 23.06 44.42
CA GLU A 299 16.39 23.76 43.86
C GLU A 299 16.03 25.16 43.35
N THR A 300 14.89 25.30 42.68
CA THR A 300 14.37 26.60 42.23
C THR A 300 14.08 27.53 43.40
N ALA A 301 13.48 27.02 44.48
CA ALA A 301 13.22 27.79 45.69
C ALA A 301 14.50 28.26 46.40
N HIS A 302 15.63 27.57 46.19
CA HIS A 302 16.93 27.88 46.80
C HIS A 302 17.92 28.53 45.82
N GLY A 303 17.44 29.02 44.66
CA GLY A 303 18.22 29.87 43.75
C GLY A 303 19.06 29.14 42.70
N VAL A 304 18.97 27.81 42.62
CA VAL A 304 19.56 27.01 41.53
C VAL A 304 18.63 27.13 40.31
N LYS A 305 19.19 27.50 39.16
CA LYS A 305 18.43 27.72 37.93
C LYS A 305 18.69 26.58 36.97
N LEU A 306 17.70 25.73 36.79
CA LEU A 306 17.80 24.66 35.80
C LEU A 306 17.21 25.09 34.46
N PRO A 307 17.85 24.71 33.34
CA PRO A 307 17.31 24.92 32.01
C PRO A 307 16.11 23.98 31.82
N LEU A 308 14.88 24.44 32.08
CA LEU A 308 13.69 23.70 31.64
C LEU A 308 13.51 23.95 30.13
N PRO A 309 13.49 22.91 29.27
CA PRO A 309 13.32 23.11 27.84
C PRO A 309 11.96 23.78 27.57
N LYS A 310 11.97 24.99 27.02
CA LYS A 310 10.77 25.67 26.52
C LYS A 310 10.22 24.87 25.34
N GLY A 311 9.00 24.33 25.47
CA GLY A 311 8.40 23.46 24.44
C GLY A 311 8.42 21.97 24.79
N PHE A 312 8.97 21.60 25.95
CA PHE A 312 8.80 20.27 26.53
C PHE A 312 7.32 20.07 26.92
N VAL A 313 6.55 19.45 26.03
CA VAL A 313 5.26 18.87 26.35
C VAL A 313 5.48 17.37 26.32
N PRO A 314 5.47 16.66 27.47
CA PRO A 314 5.44 15.22 27.46
C PRO A 314 4.26 14.80 26.60
N GLN A 315 4.53 14.23 25.42
CA GLN A 315 3.46 13.64 24.66
C GLN A 315 3.04 12.40 25.43
N LYS A 316 1.84 12.45 26.01
CA LYS A 316 1.17 11.24 26.46
C LYS A 316 1.08 10.37 25.22
N VAL A 317 1.77 9.24 25.25
CA VAL A 317 1.59 8.20 24.25
C VAL A 317 0.18 7.66 24.49
N GLU A 318 -0.80 8.22 23.79
CA GLU A 318 -2.03 7.49 23.53
C GLU A 318 -1.58 6.33 22.67
N VAL A 319 -1.44 5.15 23.27
CA VAL A 319 -1.07 3.97 22.51
C VAL A 319 -2.20 3.70 21.55
N ASP A 320 -1.94 3.95 20.27
CA ASP A 320 -2.88 3.76 19.18
C ASP A 320 -3.34 2.29 19.23
N ASP A 321 -4.65 2.09 19.39
CA ASP A 321 -5.33 0.82 19.65
C ASP A 321 -5.29 -0.15 18.43
N LYS A 322 -4.31 0.02 17.54
CA LYS A 322 -4.10 -0.75 16.30
C LYS A 322 -3.52 -2.13 16.57
N ASP A 323 -2.69 -2.34 17.60
CA ASP A 323 -2.15 -3.68 17.92
C ASP A 323 -3.15 -4.54 18.72
N PHE A 324 -4.01 -3.93 19.55
CA PHE A 324 -5.22 -4.62 20.01
C PHE A 324 -6.05 -5.03 18.79
N ARG A 325 -6.32 -4.13 17.83
CA ARG A 325 -7.03 -4.50 16.60
C ARG A 325 -6.31 -5.58 15.78
N ALA A 326 -4.98 -5.64 15.74
CA ALA A 326 -4.22 -6.64 15.00
C ALA A 326 -4.24 -8.02 15.68
N LYS A 327 -3.94 -8.09 16.98
CA LYS A 327 -4.03 -9.31 17.80
C LYS A 327 -5.47 -9.78 17.98
N PHE A 328 -6.40 -8.85 18.16
CA PHE A 328 -7.83 -9.13 18.14
C PHE A 328 -8.27 -9.63 16.76
N LYS A 329 -7.74 -9.09 15.66
CA LYS A 329 -8.02 -9.57 14.29
C LYS A 329 -7.44 -10.97 14.06
N GLU A 330 -6.28 -11.29 14.63
CA GLU A 330 -5.66 -12.62 14.56
C GLU A 330 -6.37 -13.65 15.46
N TRP A 331 -6.66 -13.30 16.71
CA TRP A 331 -7.52 -14.07 17.62
C TRP A 331 -8.89 -14.32 16.98
N ARG A 332 -9.53 -13.29 16.42
CA ARG A 332 -10.79 -13.38 15.65
C ARG A 332 -10.68 -14.34 14.49
N LYS A 333 -9.54 -14.39 13.77
CA LYS A 333 -9.36 -15.31 12.63
C LYS A 333 -9.37 -16.77 13.05
N ASN A 334 -8.84 -17.07 14.23
CA ASN A 334 -8.76 -18.43 14.79
C ASN A 334 -10.08 -18.90 15.47
N LEU A 335 -11.07 -18.01 15.59
CA LEU A 335 -12.39 -18.39 16.12
C LEU A 335 -13.17 -19.22 15.09
N PRO A 336 -14.00 -20.19 15.55
CA PRO A 336 -14.94 -20.88 14.67
C PRO A 336 -15.84 -19.90 13.91
N LEU A 337 -16.19 -20.22 12.66
CA LEU A 337 -17.00 -19.37 11.79
C LEU A 337 -18.31 -18.87 12.46
N PRO A 338 -19.06 -19.68 13.24
CA PRO A 338 -20.24 -19.17 13.97
C PRO A 338 -19.92 -18.01 14.93
N VAL A 339 -18.78 -18.08 15.62
CA VAL A 339 -18.33 -17.04 16.56
C VAL A 339 -17.85 -15.80 15.80
N ARG A 340 -17.13 -15.98 14.68
CA ARG A 340 -16.74 -14.86 13.79
C ARG A 340 -17.97 -14.13 13.23
N ARG A 341 -19.05 -14.86 12.91
CA ARG A 341 -20.32 -14.27 12.43
C ARG A 341 -21.05 -13.50 13.52
N ALA A 342 -21.16 -14.06 14.73
CA ALA A 342 -21.77 -13.38 15.87
C ALA A 342 -21.02 -12.08 16.21
N TYR A 343 -19.70 -12.12 16.22
CA TYR A 343 -18.87 -10.92 16.40
C TYR A 343 -19.02 -9.92 15.24
N GLY A 344 -19.08 -10.40 13.99
CA GLY A 344 -19.34 -9.56 12.82
C GLY A 344 -20.66 -8.78 12.91
N GLN A 345 -21.72 -9.38 13.48
CA GLN A 345 -22.96 -8.65 13.75
C GLN A 345 -22.73 -7.46 14.69
N ILE A 346 -21.90 -7.62 15.72
CA ILE A 346 -21.56 -6.53 16.65
C ILE A 346 -20.76 -5.43 15.96
N ILE A 347 -19.79 -5.77 15.09
CA ILE A 347 -19.04 -4.77 14.31
C ILE A 347 -19.99 -3.95 13.44
N ARG A 348 -20.84 -4.62 12.65
CA ARG A 348 -21.76 -3.96 11.72
C ARG A 348 -22.78 -3.05 12.43
N MET A 349 -23.08 -3.31 13.69
CA MET A 349 -23.93 -2.44 14.51
C MET A 349 -23.18 -1.21 15.09
N ARG A 350 -21.84 -1.25 15.19
CA ARG A 350 -21.04 -0.26 15.93
C ARG A 350 -20.05 0.54 15.10
N SER A 351 -19.67 0.05 13.92
CA SER A 351 -18.63 0.64 13.08
C SER A 351 -19.20 1.10 11.76
N ARG A 352 -18.71 2.24 11.26
CA ARG A 352 -18.99 2.70 9.90
C ARG A 352 -18.21 1.85 8.89
N HIS A 353 -18.89 1.30 7.90
CA HIS A 353 -18.29 0.57 6.79
C HIS A 353 -17.63 1.55 5.83
N TRP A 354 -16.36 1.33 5.48
CA TRP A 354 -15.55 2.29 4.73
C TRP A 354 -16.09 2.63 3.34
N VAL A 355 -16.82 1.71 2.68
CA VAL A 355 -17.59 2.02 1.44
C VAL A 355 -19.04 2.40 1.71
N TRP A 356 -19.85 1.56 2.37
CA TRP A 356 -21.28 1.82 2.51
C TRP A 356 -21.65 3.08 3.30
N ASP A 357 -20.78 3.54 4.21
CA ASP A 357 -20.93 4.82 4.90
C ASP A 357 -20.10 5.95 4.25
N HIS A 358 -19.46 5.69 3.11
CA HIS A 358 -18.71 6.70 2.37
C HIS A 358 -19.69 7.70 1.72
N PRO A 359 -19.47 9.02 1.87
CA PRO A 359 -20.37 10.02 1.29
C PRO A 359 -20.56 9.87 -0.22
N GLU A 360 -19.50 9.58 -0.98
CA GLU A 360 -19.62 9.33 -2.43
C GLU A 360 -20.47 8.09 -2.73
N PHE A 361 -20.31 6.98 -1.97
CA PHE A 361 -21.12 5.79 -2.20
C PHE A 361 -22.60 6.08 -1.97
N LEU A 362 -22.95 6.70 -0.84
CA LEU A 362 -24.34 7.00 -0.48
C LEU A 362 -24.99 7.93 -1.52
N LYS A 363 -24.29 9.00 -1.90
CA LYS A 363 -24.72 9.92 -2.96
C LYS A 363 -25.04 9.18 -4.25
N TRP A 364 -24.12 8.33 -4.72
CA TRP A 364 -24.29 7.60 -5.95
C TRP A 364 -25.38 6.54 -5.85
N TYR A 365 -25.42 5.79 -4.74
CA TYR A 365 -26.39 4.72 -4.52
C TYR A 365 -27.82 5.27 -4.43
N GLU A 366 -28.03 6.37 -3.70
CA GLU A 366 -29.33 7.06 -3.64
C GLU A 366 -29.76 7.55 -5.03
N GLN A 367 -28.85 8.18 -5.77
CA GLN A 367 -29.14 8.69 -7.12
C GLN A 367 -29.50 7.57 -8.09
N VAL A 368 -28.74 6.47 -8.15
CA VAL A 368 -29.03 5.37 -9.09
C VAL A 368 -30.28 4.59 -8.68
N LEU A 369 -30.64 4.59 -7.39
CA LEU A 369 -31.91 4.00 -6.96
C LEU A 369 -33.14 4.82 -7.39
N GLU A 370 -32.99 6.14 -7.49
CA GLU A 370 -34.03 7.04 -8.00
C GLU A 370 -34.09 7.01 -9.54
N THR A 371 -32.94 7.18 -10.18
CA THR A 371 -32.82 7.38 -11.64
C THR A 371 -33.07 6.12 -12.47
N GLN A 372 -32.90 4.92 -11.91
CA GLN A 372 -33.15 3.65 -12.62
C GLN A 372 -34.59 3.49 -13.18
N TRP A 373 -35.56 4.27 -12.69
CA TRP A 373 -36.96 4.26 -13.12
C TRP A 373 -37.33 5.45 -14.02
N TRP A 374 -36.37 6.33 -14.32
CA TRP A 374 -36.61 7.48 -15.18
C TRP A 374 -36.89 7.06 -16.62
N SER A 375 -37.59 7.92 -17.35
CA SER A 375 -37.80 7.71 -18.78
C SER A 375 -36.47 7.83 -19.53
N ARG A 376 -36.42 7.27 -20.75
CA ARG A 376 -35.23 7.35 -21.59
C ARG A 376 -34.79 8.79 -21.85
N GLU A 377 -35.75 9.69 -22.07
CA GLU A 377 -35.49 11.12 -22.31
C GLU A 377 -34.89 11.81 -21.08
N GLN A 378 -35.31 11.44 -19.87
CA GLN A 378 -34.75 11.96 -18.62
C GLN A 378 -33.31 11.47 -18.42
N LEU A 379 -33.04 10.19 -18.71
CA LEU A 379 -31.69 9.62 -18.63
C LEU A 379 -30.76 10.24 -19.68
N GLU A 380 -31.22 10.45 -20.91
CA GLU A 380 -30.44 11.13 -21.95
C GLU A 380 -30.14 12.59 -21.58
N ALA A 381 -31.11 13.31 -20.99
CA ALA A 381 -30.88 14.66 -20.50
C ALA A 381 -29.81 14.70 -19.39
N LEU A 382 -29.83 13.74 -18.47
CA LEU A 382 -28.79 13.59 -17.44
C LEU A 382 -27.41 13.30 -18.05
N GLN A 383 -27.35 12.42 -19.06
CA GLN A 383 -26.11 12.14 -19.78
C GLN A 383 -25.56 13.37 -20.51
N VAL A 384 -26.42 14.20 -21.12
CA VAL A 384 -26.00 15.45 -21.77
C VAL A 384 -25.40 16.41 -20.76
N GLU A 385 -26.05 16.61 -19.60
CA GLU A 385 -25.53 17.46 -18.53
C GLU A 385 -24.14 17.00 -18.07
N ARG A 386 -23.99 15.71 -17.79
CA ARG A 386 -22.71 15.14 -17.35
C ARG A 386 -21.64 15.18 -18.43
N LEU A 387 -22.02 14.94 -19.69
CA LEU A 387 -21.11 15.04 -20.82
C LEU A 387 -20.58 16.47 -20.95
N GLN A 388 -21.43 17.48 -20.80
CA GLN A 388 -21.01 18.89 -20.84
C GLN A 388 -20.03 19.22 -19.70
N ASN A 389 -20.30 18.73 -18.49
CA ASN A 389 -19.40 18.88 -17.36
C ASN A 389 -18.05 18.19 -17.61
N LEU A 390 -18.08 16.94 -18.10
CA LEU A 390 -16.89 16.15 -18.44
C LEU A 390 -16.05 16.83 -19.53
N ILE A 391 -16.68 17.33 -20.60
CA ILE A 391 -16.00 18.00 -21.70
C ILE A 391 -15.39 19.32 -21.24
N THR A 392 -16.11 20.10 -20.44
CA THR A 392 -15.60 21.35 -19.87
C THR A 392 -14.38 21.07 -18.99
N HIS A 393 -14.50 20.13 -18.05
CA HIS A 393 -13.38 19.71 -17.21
C HIS A 393 -12.20 19.19 -18.04
N SER A 394 -12.47 18.37 -19.07
CA SER A 394 -11.42 17.79 -19.91
C SER A 394 -10.70 18.86 -20.72
N TYR A 395 -11.41 19.85 -21.25
CA TYR A 395 -10.82 21.00 -21.94
C TYR A 395 -9.97 21.86 -20.99
N GLU A 396 -10.47 22.09 -19.78
CA GLU A 396 -9.84 22.96 -18.78
C GLU A 396 -8.69 22.31 -18.01
N ASN A 397 -8.67 20.98 -17.86
CA ASN A 397 -7.75 20.33 -16.93
C ASN A 397 -7.00 19.14 -17.53
N VAL A 398 -7.36 18.62 -18.71
CA VAL A 398 -6.70 17.44 -19.30
C VAL A 398 -5.95 17.82 -20.58
N PRO A 399 -4.61 17.90 -20.54
CA PRO A 399 -3.79 18.38 -21.66
C PRO A 399 -4.10 17.70 -23.01
N TYR A 400 -4.30 16.37 -23.01
CA TYR A 400 -4.62 15.59 -24.20
C TYR A 400 -5.90 16.10 -24.88
N TYR A 401 -6.99 16.22 -24.12
CA TYR A 401 -8.28 16.64 -24.69
C TYR A 401 -8.31 18.10 -25.07
N ARG A 402 -7.63 18.98 -24.31
CA ARG A 402 -7.47 20.39 -24.71
C ARG A 402 -6.80 20.49 -26.08
N ARG A 403 -5.68 19.80 -26.27
CA ARG A 403 -4.94 19.78 -27.54
C ARG A 403 -5.81 19.24 -28.68
N ILE A 404 -6.46 18.10 -28.50
CA ILE A 404 -7.33 17.47 -29.51
C ILE A 404 -8.50 18.37 -29.92
N MET A 405 -9.12 19.07 -28.95
CA MET A 405 -10.21 20.03 -29.20
C MET A 405 -9.72 21.30 -29.91
N ASP A 406 -8.60 21.88 -29.47
CA ASP A 406 -8.04 23.08 -30.10
C ASP A 406 -7.56 22.82 -31.54
N GLU A 407 -6.92 21.67 -31.81
CA GLU A 407 -6.55 21.23 -33.17
C GLU A 407 -7.78 21.13 -34.09
N ARG A 408 -8.92 20.72 -33.55
CA ARG A 408 -10.21 20.59 -34.27
C ARG A 408 -11.06 21.86 -34.23
N LYS A 409 -10.58 22.93 -33.59
CA LYS A 409 -11.29 24.19 -33.37
C LYS A 409 -12.63 24.02 -32.66
N LEU A 410 -12.70 23.06 -31.74
CA LEU A 410 -13.86 22.78 -30.89
C LEU A 410 -13.73 23.51 -29.55
N LYS A 411 -14.87 23.91 -28.98
CA LYS A 411 -15.01 24.46 -27.63
C LYS A 411 -16.05 23.65 -26.84
N PRO A 412 -16.01 23.68 -25.50
CA PRO A 412 -16.99 22.94 -24.69
C PRO A 412 -18.46 23.26 -25.04
N ALA A 413 -18.76 24.52 -25.41
CA ALA A 413 -20.10 24.95 -25.84
C ALA A 413 -20.60 24.30 -27.14
N ASP A 414 -19.74 23.62 -27.89
CA ASP A 414 -20.10 22.88 -29.10
C ASP A 414 -20.71 21.50 -28.79
N PHE A 415 -20.73 21.06 -27.53
CA PHE A 415 -21.28 19.76 -27.10
C PHE A 415 -22.64 19.97 -26.43
N LYS A 416 -23.72 19.76 -27.19
CA LYS A 416 -25.11 20.04 -26.79
C LYS A 416 -25.99 18.79 -26.79
N THR A 417 -25.62 17.77 -27.53
CA THR A 417 -26.32 16.48 -27.57
C THR A 417 -25.33 15.33 -27.33
N LEU A 418 -25.84 14.12 -27.12
CA LEU A 418 -24.98 12.94 -26.92
C LEU A 418 -24.15 12.62 -28.17
N GLU A 419 -24.71 12.84 -29.36
CA GLU A 419 -24.04 12.63 -30.64
C GLU A 419 -22.83 13.54 -30.83
N ASP A 420 -22.81 14.72 -30.18
CA ASP A 420 -21.69 15.64 -30.27
C ASP A 420 -20.40 15.06 -29.69
N VAL A 421 -20.47 14.00 -28.87
CA VAL A 421 -19.27 13.25 -28.43
C VAL A 421 -18.45 12.78 -29.65
N GLN A 422 -19.10 12.48 -30.77
CA GLN A 422 -18.46 12.00 -32.01
C GLN A 422 -17.56 13.04 -32.69
N LYS A 423 -17.62 14.31 -32.27
CA LYS A 423 -16.67 15.35 -32.69
C LYS A 423 -15.25 15.06 -32.19
N LEU A 424 -15.12 14.26 -31.14
CA LEU A 424 -13.85 13.75 -30.64
C LEU A 424 -13.48 12.42 -31.31
N PRO A 425 -12.18 12.19 -31.58
CA PRO A 425 -11.72 10.93 -32.14
C PRO A 425 -11.93 9.78 -31.14
N ILE A 426 -11.99 8.55 -31.66
CA ILE A 426 -11.89 7.35 -30.83
C ILE A 426 -10.57 7.37 -30.05
N LEU A 427 -10.65 7.00 -28.78
CA LEU A 427 -9.50 6.71 -27.93
C LEU A 427 -9.23 5.20 -27.92
N ARG A 428 -8.06 4.77 -28.39
CA ARG A 428 -7.63 3.36 -28.35
C ARG A 428 -6.61 3.13 -27.24
N LYS A 429 -6.35 1.86 -26.92
CA LYS A 429 -5.32 1.45 -25.93
C LYS A 429 -3.94 2.05 -26.23
N GLU A 430 -3.57 2.12 -27.51
CA GLU A 430 -2.31 2.70 -27.95
C GLU A 430 -2.24 4.21 -27.70
N ASP A 431 -3.35 4.93 -27.95
CA ASP A 431 -3.45 6.36 -27.65
C ASP A 431 -3.27 6.60 -26.15
N VAL A 432 -3.93 5.80 -25.31
CA VAL A 432 -3.79 5.89 -23.85
C VAL A 432 -2.35 5.64 -23.41
N ARG A 433 -1.71 4.59 -23.94
CA ARG A 433 -0.32 4.24 -23.60
C ARG A 433 0.66 5.35 -24.00
N ASN A 434 0.51 5.89 -25.20
CA ASN A 434 1.40 6.92 -25.74
C ASN A 434 1.19 8.30 -25.10
N ASN A 435 0.01 8.56 -24.53
CA ASN A 435 -0.37 9.86 -23.99
C ASN A 435 -0.74 9.84 -22.50
N ILE A 436 -0.33 8.81 -21.75
CA ILE A 436 -0.77 8.59 -20.35
C ILE A 436 -0.58 9.83 -19.46
N ARG A 437 0.54 10.55 -19.61
CA ARG A 437 0.83 11.77 -18.84
C ARG A 437 -0.07 12.95 -19.22
N GLU A 438 -0.42 13.08 -20.50
CA GLU A 438 -1.31 14.13 -20.99
C GLU A 438 -2.79 13.84 -20.72
N LEU A 439 -3.14 12.57 -20.49
CA LEU A 439 -4.51 12.14 -20.18
C LEU A 439 -4.89 12.33 -18.70
N VAL A 440 -3.91 12.58 -17.82
CA VAL A 440 -4.17 12.85 -16.40
C VAL A 440 -4.55 14.33 -16.22
N ALA A 441 -5.61 14.57 -15.45
CA ALA A 441 -6.08 15.91 -15.13
C ALA A 441 -5.11 16.64 -14.20
N THR A 442 -4.75 17.88 -14.55
CA THR A 442 -3.75 18.68 -13.82
C THR A 442 -4.27 19.26 -12.50
N ASN A 443 -5.59 19.26 -12.29
CA ASN A 443 -6.22 19.75 -11.07
C ASN A 443 -6.39 18.68 -9.98
N VAL A 444 -6.02 17.42 -10.26
CA VAL A 444 -6.07 16.34 -9.27
C VAL A 444 -4.69 16.15 -8.63
N PRO A 445 -4.57 16.24 -7.29
CA PRO A 445 -3.30 16.03 -6.59
C PRO A 445 -2.71 14.63 -6.82
N PRO A 446 -1.38 14.49 -7.03
CA PRO A 446 -0.76 13.19 -7.29
C PRO A 446 -0.96 12.12 -6.20
N ASP A 447 -1.10 12.52 -4.94
CA ASP A 447 -1.36 11.64 -3.79
C ASP A 447 -2.78 11.04 -3.78
N GLN A 448 -3.71 11.63 -4.54
CA GLN A 448 -5.06 11.11 -4.74
C GLN A 448 -5.16 10.14 -5.93
N LEU A 449 -4.12 10.09 -6.77
CA LEU A 449 -4.06 9.22 -7.94
C LEU A 449 -3.59 7.82 -7.55
N TYR A 450 -4.39 6.83 -7.92
CA TYR A 450 -4.13 5.42 -7.76
C TYR A 450 -3.89 4.78 -9.12
N TYR A 451 -2.64 4.38 -9.38
CA TYR A 451 -2.27 3.71 -10.62
C TYR A 451 -2.79 2.26 -10.63
N MET A 452 -3.50 1.91 -11.70
CA MET A 452 -4.00 0.56 -11.96
C MET A 452 -3.56 0.09 -13.33
N MET A 453 -3.52 -1.23 -13.50
CA MET A 453 -3.31 -1.85 -14.81
C MET A 453 -4.44 -2.80 -15.14
N THR A 454 -4.81 -2.88 -16.42
CA THR A 454 -5.49 -4.06 -16.93
C THR A 454 -4.44 -5.12 -17.29
N GLY A 455 -4.82 -6.39 -17.21
CA GLY A 455 -4.04 -7.52 -17.66
C GLY A 455 -4.28 -7.81 -19.14
N GLY A 456 -5.28 -7.15 -19.74
CA GLY A 456 -5.60 -7.25 -21.15
C GLY A 456 -6.09 -8.63 -21.57
N THR A 457 -7.36 -8.73 -21.99
CA THR A 457 -7.91 -9.93 -22.67
C THR A 457 -7.31 -10.18 -24.06
N THR A 458 -6.27 -9.43 -24.44
CA THR A 458 -5.46 -9.63 -25.65
C THR A 458 -4.02 -9.94 -25.36
N GLY A 459 -3.66 -10.01 -24.08
CA GLY A 459 -2.28 -10.09 -23.66
C GLY A 459 -1.60 -8.73 -23.64
N MET A 460 -2.33 -7.63 -23.79
CA MET A 460 -1.78 -6.26 -23.81
C MET A 460 -2.24 -5.49 -22.56
N PRO A 461 -1.41 -5.42 -21.51
CA PRO A 461 -1.71 -4.61 -20.34
C PRO A 461 -1.87 -3.12 -20.67
N LEU A 462 -2.82 -2.45 -20.01
CA LEU A 462 -3.01 -1.00 -20.09
C LEU A 462 -2.89 -0.37 -18.71
N GLY A 463 -2.00 0.60 -18.54
CA GLY A 463 -1.88 1.41 -17.31
C GLY A 463 -2.71 2.68 -17.37
N PHE A 464 -3.36 3.05 -16.24
CA PHE A 464 -4.16 4.26 -16.10
C PHE A 464 -4.33 4.64 -14.61
N TYR A 465 -4.86 5.83 -14.34
CA TYR A 465 -5.05 6.36 -12.99
C TYR A 465 -6.52 6.52 -12.61
N HIS A 466 -6.85 6.12 -11.39
CA HIS A 466 -8.15 6.34 -10.75
C HIS A 466 -7.99 7.17 -9.48
N GLN A 467 -9.09 7.68 -8.92
CA GLN A 467 -9.12 8.24 -7.56
C GLN A 467 -9.79 7.24 -6.64
N ARG A 468 -9.05 6.61 -5.73
CA ARG A 468 -9.55 5.48 -4.92
C ARG A 468 -10.83 5.84 -4.14
N GLU A 469 -10.85 6.99 -3.48
CA GLU A 469 -11.97 7.45 -2.65
C GLU A 469 -13.16 8.05 -3.45
N VAL A 470 -13.06 8.11 -4.78
CA VAL A 470 -14.12 8.63 -5.65
C VAL A 470 -14.68 7.51 -6.54
N THR A 471 -13.78 6.87 -7.28
CA THR A 471 -14.13 5.94 -8.34
C THR A 471 -14.51 4.54 -7.82
N VAL A 472 -13.98 4.10 -6.67
CA VAL A 472 -14.38 2.81 -6.05
C VAL A 472 -15.79 2.90 -5.44
N PRO A 473 -16.13 3.91 -4.62
CA PRO A 473 -17.50 4.12 -4.14
C PRO A 473 -18.52 4.25 -5.28
N HIS A 474 -18.17 4.94 -6.37
CA HIS A 474 -19.00 5.04 -7.56
C HIS A 474 -19.30 3.67 -8.17
N GLU A 475 -18.27 2.87 -8.48
CA GLU A 475 -18.41 1.53 -9.06
C GLU A 475 -19.31 0.64 -8.20
N GLU A 476 -19.07 0.63 -6.88
CA GLU A 476 -19.86 -0.19 -5.97
C GLU A 476 -21.34 0.24 -5.96
N ALA A 477 -21.66 1.53 -6.02
CA ALA A 477 -23.06 1.97 -6.05
C ALA A 477 -23.86 1.35 -7.21
N PHE A 478 -23.28 1.27 -8.41
CA PHE A 478 -23.93 0.66 -9.59
C PHE A 478 -24.06 -0.86 -9.47
N MET A 479 -23.03 -1.52 -8.97
CA MET A 479 -23.03 -2.97 -8.71
C MET A 479 -24.09 -3.33 -7.66
N TYR A 480 -24.11 -2.63 -6.53
CA TYR A 480 -25.09 -2.87 -5.46
C TYR A 480 -26.52 -2.52 -5.87
N ARG A 481 -26.73 -1.55 -6.78
CA ARG A 481 -28.04 -1.30 -7.39
C ARG A 481 -28.53 -2.54 -8.13
N GLN A 482 -27.72 -3.17 -8.98
CA GLN A 482 -28.12 -4.43 -9.63
C GLN A 482 -28.46 -5.50 -8.60
N TRP A 483 -27.64 -5.66 -7.57
CA TRP A 483 -27.86 -6.67 -6.54
C TRP A 483 -29.16 -6.42 -5.76
N SER A 484 -29.56 -5.16 -5.60
CA SER A 484 -30.81 -4.80 -4.94
C SER A 484 -32.05 -5.36 -5.65
N TRP A 485 -31.99 -5.56 -6.97
CA TRP A 485 -33.09 -6.14 -7.76
C TRP A 485 -33.42 -7.59 -7.36
N VAL A 486 -32.42 -8.34 -6.89
CA VAL A 486 -32.60 -9.70 -6.33
C VAL A 486 -32.80 -9.68 -4.81
N GLY A 487 -33.00 -8.50 -4.23
CA GLY A 487 -33.27 -8.29 -2.81
C GLY A 487 -32.03 -8.36 -1.92
N TYR A 488 -30.83 -8.15 -2.48
CA TYR A 488 -29.62 -8.01 -1.68
C TYR A 488 -29.73 -6.78 -0.76
N LYS A 489 -29.32 -6.93 0.50
CA LYS A 489 -29.17 -5.84 1.46
C LYS A 489 -27.75 -5.85 2.01
N PHE A 490 -27.19 -4.68 2.31
CA PHE A 490 -25.87 -4.57 2.90
C PHE A 490 -25.70 -5.50 4.12
N GLY A 491 -24.64 -6.31 4.10
CA GLY A 491 -24.36 -7.29 5.15
C GLY A 491 -25.17 -8.59 5.06
N ASP A 492 -25.96 -8.82 4.01
CA ASP A 492 -26.48 -10.16 3.70
C ASP A 492 -25.31 -11.15 3.48
N PRO A 493 -25.44 -12.44 3.88
CA PRO A 493 -24.35 -13.40 3.73
C PRO A 493 -23.96 -13.61 2.26
N LEU A 494 -22.76 -13.17 1.87
CA LEU A 494 -22.25 -13.21 0.49
C LEU A 494 -20.99 -14.06 0.41
N VAL A 495 -20.86 -14.87 -0.64
CA VAL A 495 -19.61 -15.59 -0.95
C VAL A 495 -18.96 -14.95 -2.18
N TYR A 496 -17.66 -14.69 -2.12
CA TYR A 496 -16.85 -14.23 -3.24
C TYR A 496 -16.00 -15.38 -3.80
N MET A 497 -16.21 -15.69 -5.08
CA MET A 497 -15.41 -16.59 -5.93
C MET A 497 -14.89 -15.84 -7.17
N ARG A 498 -14.45 -14.59 -6.97
CA ARG A 498 -13.80 -13.74 -7.99
C ARG A 498 -12.72 -12.80 -7.48
N ARG A 499 -12.66 -12.57 -6.15
CA ARG A 499 -11.63 -11.72 -5.55
C ARG A 499 -10.33 -12.52 -5.47
N SER A 500 -9.19 -11.86 -5.70
CA SER A 500 -7.86 -12.46 -5.56
C SER A 500 -7.79 -13.27 -4.26
N THR A 501 -7.13 -14.42 -4.30
CA THR A 501 -6.97 -15.32 -3.15
C THR A 501 -6.69 -14.56 -1.86
N PRO A 502 -7.13 -15.09 -0.71
CA PRO A 502 -6.56 -14.73 0.58
C PRO A 502 -5.10 -15.23 0.70
N MET A 503 -4.18 -14.81 -0.19
CA MET A 503 -2.73 -15.12 -0.11
C MET A 503 -2.03 -14.29 0.97
N LYS A 504 -2.78 -13.70 1.90
CA LYS A 504 -2.22 -12.89 2.98
C LYS A 504 -1.90 -13.72 4.21
N HIS A 505 -2.40 -14.95 4.31
CA HIS A 505 -2.37 -15.74 5.55
C HIS A 505 -2.05 -17.21 5.31
N LEU A 506 -1.34 -17.79 6.27
CA LEU A 506 -1.16 -19.22 6.39
C LEU A 506 -2.28 -19.79 7.26
N ASP A 507 -2.71 -21.01 6.98
CA ASP A 507 -3.58 -21.80 7.84
C ASP A 507 -2.82 -22.25 9.10
N LYS A 508 -3.52 -22.95 10.00
CA LYS A 508 -2.96 -23.51 11.25
C LYS A 508 -1.80 -24.50 11.04
N HIS A 509 -1.52 -24.91 9.81
CA HIS A 509 -0.47 -25.83 9.41
C HIS A 509 0.65 -25.15 8.62
N GLY A 510 0.59 -23.83 8.44
CA GLY A 510 1.60 -23.09 7.68
C GLY A 510 1.41 -23.11 6.16
N ASN A 511 0.28 -23.60 5.63
CA ASN A 511 -0.05 -23.56 4.20
C ASN A 511 -0.85 -22.31 3.85
N LEU A 512 -0.81 -21.82 2.61
CA LEU A 512 -1.67 -20.69 2.22
C LEU A 512 -3.16 -21.02 2.47
N ALA A 513 -3.83 -20.18 3.25
CA ALA A 513 -5.25 -20.35 3.51
C ALA A 513 -6.05 -20.21 2.21
N TRP A 514 -6.94 -21.17 1.94
CA TRP A 514 -7.77 -21.16 0.73
C TRP A 514 -9.14 -20.49 0.94
N TRP A 515 -9.36 -19.84 2.08
CA TRP A 515 -10.55 -19.03 2.36
C TRP A 515 -10.26 -17.92 3.38
N ASP A 516 -11.07 -16.86 3.39
CA ASP A 516 -11.09 -15.83 4.43
C ASP A 516 -12.53 -15.33 4.67
N TYR A 517 -12.81 -14.80 5.85
CA TYR A 517 -14.10 -14.22 6.21
C TYR A 517 -13.95 -12.76 6.65
N ILE A 518 -14.60 -11.89 5.88
CA ILE A 518 -14.65 -10.43 6.02
C ILE A 518 -15.88 -10.10 6.86
N ALA A 519 -15.67 -9.75 8.13
CA ALA A 519 -16.76 -9.66 9.11
C ALA A 519 -17.61 -8.39 8.97
N ASP A 520 -17.05 -7.28 8.52
CA ASP A 520 -17.73 -6.02 8.21
C ASP A 520 -18.67 -6.19 7.00
N GLU A 521 -18.27 -6.95 5.99
CA GLU A 521 -19.12 -7.24 4.82
C GLU A 521 -20.06 -8.46 5.03
N ASN A 522 -19.90 -9.22 6.12
CA ASN A 522 -20.51 -10.55 6.30
C ASN A 522 -20.24 -11.47 5.09
N SER A 523 -19.00 -11.49 4.62
CA SER A 523 -18.64 -12.13 3.35
C SER A 523 -17.56 -13.20 3.52
N LEU A 524 -17.72 -14.33 2.83
CA LEU A 524 -16.74 -15.41 2.75
C LEU A 524 -16.02 -15.36 1.40
N VAL A 525 -14.71 -15.22 1.39
CA VAL A 525 -13.88 -15.25 0.18
C VAL A 525 -13.29 -16.64 0.04
N LEU A 526 -13.53 -17.29 -1.09
CA LEU A 526 -12.98 -18.62 -1.41
C LEU A 526 -11.90 -18.51 -2.47
N SER A 527 -10.83 -19.28 -2.31
CA SER A 527 -9.71 -19.31 -3.24
C SER A 527 -10.12 -19.88 -4.60
N LEU A 528 -9.61 -19.27 -5.66
CA LEU A 528 -9.78 -19.77 -7.04
C LEU A 528 -8.67 -20.76 -7.44
N PHE A 529 -7.56 -20.79 -6.68
CA PHE A 529 -6.37 -21.57 -7.01
C PHE A 529 -6.33 -22.95 -6.34
N HIS A 530 -7.23 -23.23 -5.40
CA HIS A 530 -7.27 -24.49 -4.66
C HIS A 530 -8.43 -25.39 -5.09
N LEU A 531 -9.13 -25.11 -6.19
CA LEU A 531 -10.22 -25.95 -6.69
C LEU A 531 -9.69 -27.23 -7.34
N SER A 532 -10.11 -28.37 -6.82
CA SER A 532 -9.72 -29.73 -7.25
C SER A 532 -10.70 -30.76 -6.70
N GLU A 533 -10.70 -31.98 -7.25
CA GLU A 533 -11.48 -33.10 -6.70
C GLU A 533 -11.26 -33.32 -5.21
N GLU A 534 -10.01 -33.19 -4.74
CA GLU A 534 -9.67 -33.39 -3.33
C GLU A 534 -10.24 -32.30 -2.41
N THR A 535 -10.42 -31.09 -2.91
CA THR A 535 -10.79 -29.90 -2.11
C THR A 535 -12.25 -29.49 -2.28
N PHE A 536 -12.94 -29.90 -3.35
CA PHE A 536 -14.36 -29.63 -3.52
C PHE A 536 -15.24 -30.03 -2.32
N PRO A 537 -15.01 -31.16 -1.62
CA PRO A 537 -15.73 -31.47 -0.38
C PRO A 537 -15.64 -30.35 0.67
N ASP A 538 -14.48 -29.72 0.83
CA ASP A 538 -14.26 -28.63 1.77
C ASP A 538 -14.98 -27.35 1.35
N TYR A 539 -14.99 -27.04 0.06
CA TYR A 539 -15.73 -25.89 -0.48
C TYR A 539 -17.24 -26.06 -0.23
N VAL A 540 -17.78 -27.24 -0.52
CA VAL A 540 -19.18 -27.58 -0.22
C VAL A 540 -19.46 -27.49 1.28
N ALA A 541 -18.58 -28.03 2.13
CA ALA A 541 -18.73 -27.95 3.58
C ALA A 541 -18.74 -26.49 4.08
N MET A 542 -17.87 -25.63 3.54
CA MET A 542 -17.83 -24.20 3.87
C MET A 542 -19.11 -23.49 3.41
N LEU A 543 -19.59 -23.74 2.20
CA LEU A 543 -20.84 -23.18 1.70
C LEU A 543 -22.03 -23.60 2.57
N ARG A 544 -22.14 -24.89 2.94
CA ARG A 544 -23.16 -25.38 3.89
C ARG A 544 -23.07 -24.72 5.25
N SER A 545 -21.86 -24.60 5.80
CA SER A 545 -21.66 -23.98 7.11
C SER A 545 -21.97 -22.48 7.10
N PHE A 546 -21.61 -21.79 6.01
CA PHE A 546 -21.80 -20.36 5.89
C PHE A 546 -23.25 -20.00 5.55
N LYS A 547 -23.95 -20.86 4.81
CA LYS A 547 -25.32 -20.64 4.32
C LYS A 547 -25.43 -19.31 3.55
N PRO A 548 -24.74 -19.18 2.40
CA PRO A 548 -24.78 -17.95 1.62
C PRO A 548 -26.21 -17.65 1.20
N LYS A 549 -26.56 -16.37 1.26
CA LYS A 549 -27.78 -15.85 0.62
C LYS A 549 -27.48 -15.45 -0.83
N TYR A 550 -26.24 -15.06 -1.12
CA TYR A 550 -25.78 -14.71 -2.46
C TYR A 550 -24.36 -15.25 -2.68
N ILE A 551 -24.02 -15.50 -3.95
CA ILE A 551 -22.67 -15.87 -4.36
C ILE A 551 -22.29 -14.97 -5.54
N GLN A 552 -21.13 -14.33 -5.49
CA GLN A 552 -20.56 -13.57 -6.61
C GLN A 552 -19.30 -14.28 -7.10
N GLY A 553 -19.12 -14.48 -8.41
CA GLY A 553 -17.99 -15.24 -8.92
C GLY A 553 -17.77 -15.14 -10.42
N PHE A 554 -16.66 -15.71 -10.89
CA PHE A 554 -16.44 -15.94 -12.31
C PHE A 554 -17.32 -17.11 -12.79
N PRO A 555 -18.02 -16.99 -13.94
CA PRO A 555 -18.78 -18.08 -14.54
C PRO A 555 -18.03 -19.42 -14.58
N SER A 556 -16.78 -19.43 -15.06
CA SER A 556 -15.96 -20.64 -15.16
C SER A 556 -15.74 -21.33 -13.80
N VAL A 557 -15.43 -20.55 -12.76
CA VAL A 557 -15.20 -21.06 -11.40
C VAL A 557 -16.48 -21.59 -10.77
N LEU A 558 -17.59 -20.85 -10.93
CA LEU A 558 -18.88 -21.22 -10.38
C LEU A 558 -19.42 -22.50 -11.05
N GLU A 559 -19.19 -22.66 -12.35
CA GLU A 559 -19.54 -23.86 -13.09
C GLU A 559 -18.77 -25.09 -12.56
N MET A 560 -17.47 -24.98 -12.29
CA MET A 560 -16.68 -26.09 -11.72
C MET A 560 -17.29 -26.61 -10.41
N VAL A 561 -17.65 -25.70 -9.50
CA VAL A 561 -18.29 -26.07 -8.23
C VAL A 561 -19.71 -26.62 -8.46
N ALA A 562 -20.47 -26.02 -9.37
CA ALA A 562 -21.82 -26.46 -9.71
C ALA A 562 -21.84 -27.89 -10.25
N ARG A 563 -20.90 -28.25 -11.14
CA ARG A 563 -20.77 -29.61 -11.70
C ARG A 563 -20.48 -30.64 -10.60
N TYR A 564 -19.48 -30.37 -9.76
CA TYR A 564 -19.18 -31.22 -8.61
C TYR A 564 -20.42 -31.42 -7.71
N MET A 565 -21.17 -30.34 -7.44
CA MET A 565 -22.40 -30.43 -6.65
C MET A 565 -23.47 -31.32 -7.30
N LEU A 566 -23.65 -31.26 -8.63
CA LEU A 566 -24.60 -32.09 -9.36
C LEU A 566 -24.19 -33.56 -9.34
N GLU A 567 -22.93 -33.86 -9.65
CA GLU A 567 -22.36 -35.22 -9.68
C GLU A 567 -22.45 -35.90 -8.31
N HIS A 568 -22.20 -35.14 -7.23
CA HIS A 568 -22.21 -35.64 -5.86
C HIS A 568 -23.56 -35.46 -5.15
N ASN A 569 -24.63 -35.13 -5.88
CA ASN A 569 -26.00 -34.96 -5.36
C ASN A 569 -26.08 -33.98 -4.17
N VAL A 570 -25.32 -32.89 -4.22
CA VAL A 570 -25.35 -31.80 -3.24
C VAL A 570 -26.54 -30.88 -3.54
N THR A 571 -27.63 -31.03 -2.79
CA THR A 571 -28.89 -30.32 -3.04
C THR A 571 -29.29 -29.32 -1.96
N ASP A 572 -28.48 -29.14 -0.92
CA ASP A 572 -28.85 -28.38 0.28
C ASP A 572 -28.29 -26.95 0.31
N ILE A 573 -27.44 -26.58 -0.64
CA ILE A 573 -26.92 -25.22 -0.81
C ILE A 573 -27.81 -24.47 -1.80
N ARG A 574 -28.61 -23.52 -1.30
CA ARG A 574 -29.65 -22.80 -2.06
C ARG A 574 -29.61 -21.29 -1.79
N PRO A 575 -28.63 -20.55 -2.34
CA PRO A 575 -28.63 -19.09 -2.29
C PRO A 575 -29.85 -18.53 -3.05
N LYS A 576 -30.18 -17.25 -2.84
CA LYS A 576 -31.23 -16.56 -3.59
C LYS A 576 -30.82 -16.23 -5.01
N ALA A 577 -29.56 -15.83 -5.21
CA ALA A 577 -29.01 -15.54 -6.52
C ALA A 577 -27.50 -15.77 -6.58
N VAL A 578 -27.02 -16.06 -7.79
CA VAL A 578 -25.61 -16.03 -8.17
C VAL A 578 -25.37 -14.84 -9.10
N LEU A 579 -24.29 -14.09 -8.85
CA LEU A 579 -23.96 -12.83 -9.50
C LEU A 579 -22.61 -12.98 -10.23
N CYS A 580 -22.66 -13.11 -11.55
CA CYS A 580 -21.52 -13.38 -12.41
C CYS A 580 -20.94 -12.09 -13.01
N GLU A 581 -19.62 -11.95 -12.97
CA GLU A 581 -18.91 -10.80 -13.54
C GLU A 581 -17.57 -11.23 -14.16
N SER A 582 -16.95 -10.32 -14.92
CA SER A 582 -15.58 -10.44 -15.47
C SER A 582 -15.35 -11.52 -16.54
N GLU A 583 -16.32 -12.39 -16.82
CA GLU A 583 -16.33 -13.31 -17.95
C GLU A 583 -17.72 -13.33 -18.58
N ASN A 584 -17.80 -13.73 -19.85
CA ASN A 584 -19.08 -14.04 -20.48
C ASN A 584 -19.75 -15.22 -19.78
N LEU A 585 -21.03 -15.08 -19.47
CA LEU A 585 -21.87 -16.16 -18.93
C LEU A 585 -22.65 -16.82 -20.08
N TYR A 586 -22.22 -18.00 -20.49
CA TYR A 586 -22.92 -18.76 -21.54
C TYR A 586 -24.18 -19.45 -21.01
N ALA A 587 -25.17 -19.66 -21.89
CA ALA A 587 -26.45 -20.30 -21.52
C ALA A 587 -26.25 -21.66 -20.81
N ALA A 588 -25.40 -22.54 -21.34
CA ALA A 588 -25.14 -23.85 -20.72
C ALA A 588 -24.50 -23.73 -19.31
N GLN A 589 -23.63 -22.74 -19.09
CA GLN A 589 -23.06 -22.48 -17.77
C GLN A 589 -24.12 -21.97 -16.82
N ARG A 590 -24.98 -21.04 -17.29
CA ARG A 590 -26.10 -20.51 -16.53
C ARG A 590 -27.02 -21.63 -16.08
N ASP A 591 -27.39 -22.54 -16.98
CA ASP A 591 -28.26 -23.68 -16.69
C ASP A 591 -27.61 -24.59 -15.64
N THR A 592 -26.33 -24.91 -15.80
CA THR A 592 -25.56 -25.76 -14.87
C THR A 592 -25.51 -25.13 -13.47
N ILE A 593 -25.14 -23.85 -13.38
CA ILE A 593 -25.04 -23.10 -12.11
C ILE A 593 -26.43 -22.97 -11.47
N SER A 594 -27.45 -22.61 -12.26
CA SER A 594 -28.82 -22.45 -11.79
C SER A 594 -29.39 -23.76 -11.26
N GLN A 595 -29.16 -24.87 -11.96
CA GLN A 595 -29.59 -26.21 -11.53
C GLN A 595 -28.90 -26.64 -10.23
N ALA A 596 -27.57 -26.47 -10.14
CA ALA A 596 -26.80 -26.88 -8.97
C ALA A 596 -27.20 -26.11 -7.70
N PHE A 597 -27.30 -24.78 -7.81
CA PHE A 597 -27.63 -23.89 -6.69
C PHE A 597 -29.13 -23.65 -6.51
N GLY A 598 -29.98 -24.10 -7.43
CA GLY A 598 -31.43 -23.91 -7.40
C GLY A 598 -31.86 -22.45 -7.32
N CYS A 599 -31.18 -21.56 -8.06
CA CYS A 599 -31.38 -20.12 -7.95
C CYS A 599 -31.22 -19.39 -9.29
N ILE A 600 -31.63 -18.12 -9.32
CA ILE A 600 -31.39 -17.26 -10.48
C ILE A 600 -29.91 -16.90 -10.58
N VAL A 601 -29.42 -16.77 -11.80
CA VAL A 601 -28.05 -16.34 -12.09
C VAL A 601 -28.15 -15.09 -12.94
N LEU A 602 -27.48 -14.01 -12.55
CA LEU A 602 -27.41 -12.77 -13.31
C LEU A 602 -25.96 -12.48 -13.71
N ALA A 603 -25.76 -11.83 -14.84
CA ALA A 603 -24.46 -11.37 -15.31
C ALA A 603 -24.34 -9.84 -15.28
N GLY A 604 -23.12 -9.34 -15.12
CA GLY A 604 -22.75 -7.95 -15.28
C GLY A 604 -21.55 -7.80 -16.21
N TYR A 605 -21.56 -6.73 -17.01
CA TYR A 605 -20.48 -6.30 -17.88
C TYR A 605 -19.92 -4.97 -17.38
N GLY A 606 -18.62 -4.95 -17.12
CA GLY A 606 -17.89 -3.77 -16.69
C GLY A 606 -16.40 -3.93 -16.98
N GLN A 607 -15.66 -2.82 -16.93
CA GLN A 607 -14.25 -2.78 -17.29
C GLN A 607 -13.45 -1.97 -16.27
N SER A 608 -12.16 -2.29 -16.11
CA SER A 608 -11.29 -1.60 -15.15
C SER A 608 -11.09 -0.12 -15.52
N GLU A 609 -11.23 0.22 -16.79
CA GLU A 609 -11.21 1.58 -17.35
C GLU A 609 -12.42 2.42 -16.92
N ARG A 610 -13.52 1.81 -16.45
CA ARG A 610 -14.75 2.50 -15.98
C ARG A 610 -15.39 3.43 -17.02
N ALA A 611 -15.41 3.01 -18.28
CA ALA A 611 -15.97 3.81 -19.37
C ALA A 611 -17.46 3.55 -19.63
N CYS A 612 -17.98 2.37 -19.30
CA CYS A 612 -19.40 2.03 -19.37
C CYS A 612 -19.72 0.79 -18.52
N ASP A 613 -20.99 0.62 -18.17
CA ASP A 613 -21.52 -0.51 -17.39
C ASP A 613 -22.83 -1.02 -18.03
N ALA A 614 -23.02 -2.34 -18.02
CA ALA A 614 -24.27 -2.96 -18.47
C ALA A 614 -24.58 -4.24 -17.69
N VAL A 615 -25.82 -4.42 -17.24
CA VAL A 615 -26.17 -5.44 -16.26
C VAL A 615 -27.48 -6.16 -16.59
N GLU A 616 -27.57 -7.47 -16.33
CA GLU A 616 -28.84 -8.17 -16.46
C GLU A 616 -29.78 -7.83 -15.30
N ALA A 617 -31.02 -7.48 -15.62
CA ALA A 617 -32.13 -7.43 -14.65
C ALA A 617 -32.91 -8.75 -14.59
N ILE A 618 -33.06 -9.41 -15.75
CA ILE A 618 -33.76 -10.68 -15.90
C ILE A 618 -32.79 -11.68 -16.53
N PRO A 619 -32.64 -12.90 -15.96
CA PRO A 619 -31.66 -13.87 -16.45
C PRO A 619 -31.82 -14.19 -17.93
N GLY A 620 -30.77 -13.94 -18.73
CA GLY A 620 -30.72 -14.32 -20.14
C GLY A 620 -31.55 -13.46 -21.10
N GLU A 621 -32.16 -12.36 -20.64
CA GLU A 621 -32.89 -11.43 -21.52
C GLU A 621 -31.94 -10.44 -22.24
N GLY A 622 -30.76 -10.19 -21.66
CA GLY A 622 -29.80 -9.21 -22.14
C GLY A 622 -29.35 -8.25 -21.04
N TYR A 623 -28.40 -7.38 -21.38
CA TYR A 623 -27.76 -6.45 -20.45
C TYR A 623 -28.35 -5.04 -20.62
N LEU A 624 -29.00 -4.51 -19.59
CA LEU A 624 -29.42 -3.12 -19.53
C LEU A 624 -28.19 -2.21 -19.42
N VAL A 625 -28.08 -1.23 -20.29
CA VAL A 625 -27.03 -0.21 -20.22
C VAL A 625 -27.29 0.71 -19.03
N SER A 626 -26.32 0.87 -18.15
CA SER A 626 -26.38 1.87 -17.08
C SER A 626 -26.11 3.25 -17.66
N MET A 627 -27.15 3.93 -18.15
CA MET A 627 -27.03 5.22 -18.83
C MET A 627 -26.45 6.31 -17.92
N GLU A 628 -26.70 6.23 -16.62
CA GLU A 628 -26.17 7.13 -15.62
C GLU A 628 -24.66 6.96 -15.46
N TYR A 629 -24.10 5.79 -15.76
CA TYR A 629 -22.67 5.50 -15.61
C TYR A 629 -21.83 6.12 -16.73
N GLY A 630 -22.33 6.05 -17.96
CA GLY A 630 -21.57 6.40 -19.14
C GLY A 630 -22.40 6.39 -20.42
N ILE A 631 -21.82 6.92 -21.49
CA ILE A 631 -22.38 6.81 -22.84
C ILE A 631 -21.79 5.57 -23.50
N LEU A 632 -22.65 4.62 -23.89
CA LEU A 632 -22.25 3.40 -24.61
C LEU A 632 -22.64 3.52 -26.08
N GLU A 633 -21.64 3.56 -26.95
CA GLU A 633 -21.77 3.49 -28.40
C GLU A 633 -21.34 2.10 -28.90
N LEU A 634 -21.86 1.70 -30.07
CA LEU A 634 -21.32 0.58 -30.83
C LEU A 634 -20.68 1.13 -32.11
N THR A 635 -19.39 0.86 -32.33
CA THR A 635 -18.62 1.44 -33.44
C THR A 635 -18.00 0.38 -34.38
N ASP A 636 -17.69 0.75 -35.61
CA ASP A 636 -16.88 -0.06 -36.53
C ASP A 636 -15.37 0.07 -36.22
N GLU A 637 -14.50 -0.58 -37.01
CA GLU A 637 -13.05 -0.52 -36.80
C GLU A 637 -12.48 0.90 -36.96
N GLU A 638 -13.10 1.69 -37.83
CA GLU A 638 -12.76 3.08 -38.11
C GLU A 638 -13.23 4.05 -37.00
N GLY A 639 -14.17 3.62 -36.16
CA GLY A 639 -14.71 4.42 -35.05
C GLY A 639 -16.03 5.12 -35.32
N ASN A 640 -16.70 4.78 -36.41
CA ASN A 640 -18.02 5.32 -36.75
C ASN A 640 -19.11 4.49 -36.07
N PRO A 641 -20.23 5.10 -35.64
CA PRO A 641 -21.36 4.37 -35.10
C PRO A 641 -21.90 3.34 -36.10
N VAL A 642 -22.19 2.12 -35.62
CA VAL A 642 -22.87 1.11 -36.43
C VAL A 642 -24.38 1.38 -36.47
N GLY A 643 -25.02 1.07 -37.59
CA GLY A 643 -26.48 1.21 -37.73
C GLY A 643 -27.25 0.27 -36.79
N ALA A 644 -28.51 0.60 -36.50
CA ALA A 644 -29.41 -0.22 -35.69
C ALA A 644 -29.41 -1.70 -36.11
N GLY A 645 -29.46 -2.60 -35.13
CA GLY A 645 -29.42 -4.05 -35.32
C GLY A 645 -28.07 -4.62 -35.79
N LYS A 646 -27.03 -3.81 -36.00
CA LYS A 646 -25.68 -4.29 -36.35
C LYS A 646 -24.82 -4.48 -35.12
N SER A 647 -23.92 -5.46 -35.19
CA SER A 647 -22.87 -5.62 -34.19
C SER A 647 -21.76 -4.59 -34.40
N GLY A 648 -21.18 -4.11 -33.30
CA GLY A 648 -20.04 -3.19 -33.30
C GLY A 648 -19.21 -3.33 -32.03
N PHE A 649 -18.04 -2.69 -32.00
CA PHE A 649 -17.19 -2.61 -30.82
C PHE A 649 -17.84 -1.71 -29.77
N ILE A 650 -17.90 -2.19 -28.54
CA ILE A 650 -18.33 -1.39 -27.40
C ILE A 650 -17.36 -0.21 -27.26
N THR A 651 -17.91 1.00 -27.30
CA THR A 651 -17.15 2.25 -27.16
C THR A 651 -17.77 3.06 -26.04
N GLY A 652 -17.01 3.32 -24.98
CA GLY A 652 -17.52 3.95 -23.76
C GLY A 652 -17.01 5.37 -23.57
N THR A 653 -17.87 6.24 -23.05
CA THR A 653 -17.49 7.52 -22.43
C THR A 653 -17.92 7.50 -20.98
N GLY A 654 -16.95 7.37 -20.05
CA GLY A 654 -17.22 7.38 -18.62
C GLY A 654 -17.52 8.80 -18.15
N LEU A 655 -18.68 9.02 -17.53
CA LEU A 655 -19.18 10.37 -17.24
C LEU A 655 -18.63 10.97 -15.93
N ASP A 656 -18.10 10.13 -15.04
CA ASP A 656 -17.76 10.53 -13.67
C ASP A 656 -16.29 10.31 -13.28
N THR A 657 -15.47 9.75 -14.19
CA THR A 657 -14.02 9.53 -13.96
C THR A 657 -13.19 10.76 -14.40
N HIS A 658 -13.07 11.75 -13.51
CA HIS A 658 -12.45 13.05 -13.84
C HIS A 658 -10.91 13.08 -13.78
N CYS A 659 -10.25 12.16 -13.08
CA CYS A 659 -8.79 12.20 -12.94
C CYS A 659 -8.04 11.80 -14.21
N MET A 660 -8.62 10.90 -14.98
CA MET A 660 -8.11 10.46 -16.27
C MET A 660 -9.32 10.02 -17.10
N PRO A 661 -10.05 10.96 -17.74
CA PRO A 661 -11.31 10.65 -18.39
C PRO A 661 -11.09 9.85 -19.68
N PHE A 662 -11.90 8.80 -19.86
CA PHE A 662 -11.92 7.97 -21.07
C PHE A 662 -13.13 8.39 -21.89
N ILE A 663 -12.89 9.15 -22.97
CA ILE A 663 -13.93 9.67 -23.87
C ILE A 663 -13.81 8.94 -25.19
N ARG A 664 -14.92 8.31 -25.62
CA ARG A 664 -14.98 7.41 -26.78
C ARG A 664 -13.88 6.35 -26.80
N TYR A 665 -13.66 5.70 -25.66
CA TYR A 665 -12.71 4.60 -25.55
C TYR A 665 -13.26 3.34 -26.21
N GLN A 666 -12.68 2.94 -27.34
CA GLN A 666 -13.09 1.74 -28.07
C GLN A 666 -12.47 0.50 -27.44
N MET A 667 -13.35 -0.38 -27.00
CA MET A 667 -13.00 -1.66 -26.40
C MET A 667 -12.89 -2.73 -27.47
N ASP A 668 -12.33 -3.85 -27.02
CA ASP A 668 -12.09 -5.03 -27.84
C ASP A 668 -13.30 -5.98 -27.94
N ASP A 669 -14.34 -5.67 -27.18
CA ASP A 669 -15.59 -6.42 -27.02
C ASP A 669 -16.62 -6.00 -28.06
N VAL A 670 -17.30 -6.97 -28.66
CA VAL A 670 -18.30 -6.73 -29.69
C VAL A 670 -19.68 -7.00 -29.10
N ALA A 671 -20.63 -6.12 -29.35
CA ALA A 671 -21.99 -6.26 -28.87
C ALA A 671 -23.00 -5.88 -29.94
N ARG A 672 -24.26 -6.22 -29.70
CA ARG A 672 -25.41 -5.79 -30.50
C ARG A 672 -26.53 -5.34 -29.56
N PHE A 673 -27.12 -4.18 -29.85
CA PHE A 673 -28.33 -3.74 -29.15
C PHE A 673 -29.52 -4.65 -29.52
N SER A 674 -30.37 -4.89 -28.54
CA SER A 674 -31.66 -5.56 -28.72
C SER A 674 -32.63 -4.66 -29.49
N ASP A 675 -33.44 -5.27 -30.36
CA ASP A 675 -34.56 -4.60 -31.03
C ASP A 675 -35.83 -4.55 -30.16
N HIS A 676 -35.76 -5.13 -28.95
CA HIS A 676 -36.86 -5.21 -28.00
C HIS A 676 -36.49 -4.59 -26.64
N PRO A 677 -37.43 -3.85 -26.00
CA PRO A 677 -37.20 -3.35 -24.65
C PRO A 677 -37.19 -4.50 -23.64
N SER A 678 -36.53 -4.27 -22.50
CA SER A 678 -36.53 -5.21 -21.39
C SER A 678 -37.92 -5.38 -20.76
N SER A 679 -38.25 -6.61 -20.38
CA SER A 679 -39.46 -6.94 -19.63
C SER A 679 -39.39 -6.55 -18.14
N SER A 680 -38.22 -6.09 -17.67
CA SER A 680 -38.01 -5.65 -16.28
C SER A 680 -38.71 -4.34 -15.91
N GLY A 681 -39.18 -3.58 -16.90
CA GLY A 681 -39.76 -2.25 -16.71
C GLY A 681 -38.74 -1.10 -16.66
N HIS A 682 -37.45 -1.38 -16.89
CA HIS A 682 -36.43 -0.34 -17.08
C HIS A 682 -36.50 0.23 -18.50
N HIS A 683 -36.23 1.53 -18.65
CA HIS A 683 -36.30 2.23 -19.94
C HIS A 683 -34.95 2.37 -20.65
N ALA A 684 -33.88 1.81 -20.07
CA ALA A 684 -32.55 1.83 -20.67
C ALA A 684 -32.46 0.91 -21.90
N PRO A 685 -31.63 1.25 -22.91
CA PRO A 685 -31.29 0.34 -23.99
C PRO A 685 -30.71 -0.97 -23.46
N MET A 686 -30.98 -2.05 -24.16
CA MET A 686 -30.50 -3.39 -23.80
C MET A 686 -29.53 -3.91 -24.86
N ILE A 687 -28.42 -4.49 -24.43
CA ILE A 687 -27.52 -5.28 -25.26
C ILE A 687 -28.01 -6.72 -25.22
N GLU A 688 -28.36 -7.27 -26.38
CA GLU A 688 -28.89 -8.64 -26.48
C GLU A 688 -27.79 -9.67 -26.20
N GLU A 689 -26.62 -9.45 -26.77
CA GLU A 689 -25.46 -10.32 -26.60
C GLU A 689 -24.18 -9.50 -26.64
N ILE A 690 -23.28 -9.81 -25.70
CA ILE A 690 -21.89 -9.38 -25.74
C ILE A 690 -21.08 -10.56 -26.25
N VAL A 691 -20.65 -10.45 -27.50
CA VAL A 691 -19.68 -11.37 -28.11
C VAL A 691 -18.30 -10.98 -27.59
N GLY A 692 -18.06 -11.38 -26.34
CA GLY A 692 -16.78 -11.27 -25.69
C GLY A 692 -15.72 -12.12 -26.37
N ARG A 693 -14.47 -11.89 -26.00
CA ARG A 693 -13.39 -12.84 -26.29
C ARG A 693 -13.54 -13.99 -25.28
N TRP A 694 -13.20 -15.23 -25.69
CA TRP A 694 -13.00 -16.46 -24.88
C TRP A 694 -14.09 -17.54 -24.85
N GLN A 695 -13.72 -18.72 -25.36
CA GLN A 695 -14.19 -20.01 -24.85
C GLN A 695 -13.25 -20.44 -23.72
N HIS A 696 -13.79 -20.76 -22.54
CA HIS A 696 -13.14 -21.33 -21.32
C HIS A 696 -11.62 -21.54 -21.37
N GLU A 697 -10.83 -20.48 -21.17
CA GLU A 697 -9.37 -20.57 -21.12
C GLU A 697 -8.89 -20.99 -19.73
N VAL A 698 -8.77 -22.30 -19.53
CA VAL A 698 -8.16 -22.91 -18.35
C VAL A 698 -6.83 -23.57 -18.72
N VAL A 699 -5.88 -23.53 -17.80
CA VAL A 699 -4.62 -24.29 -17.88
C VAL A 699 -4.65 -25.47 -16.90
N LEU A 700 -4.03 -26.59 -17.29
CA LEU A 700 -3.97 -27.82 -16.50
C LEU A 700 -2.61 -27.95 -15.79
N THR A 701 -2.61 -27.97 -14.47
CA THR A 701 -1.40 -28.13 -13.64
C THR A 701 -0.94 -29.59 -13.56
N ALA A 702 0.27 -29.82 -13.05
CA ALA A 702 0.82 -31.16 -12.86
C ALA A 702 -0.05 -32.03 -11.94
N ASP A 703 -0.70 -31.41 -10.95
CA ASP A 703 -1.62 -32.03 -9.99
C ASP A 703 -3.09 -32.05 -10.47
N ASN A 704 -3.34 -31.98 -11.77
CA ASN A 704 -4.67 -32.07 -12.41
C ASN A 704 -5.67 -30.94 -12.06
N ARG A 705 -5.22 -29.81 -11.52
CA ARG A 705 -6.10 -28.65 -11.30
C ARG A 705 -6.30 -27.88 -12.61
N LEU A 706 -7.55 -27.45 -12.83
CA LEU A 706 -7.90 -26.48 -13.86
C LEU A 706 -7.84 -25.08 -13.25
N VAL A 707 -6.98 -24.21 -13.79
CA VAL A 707 -6.83 -22.83 -13.34
C VAL A 707 -7.30 -21.90 -14.45
N ALA A 708 -8.34 -21.11 -14.18
CA ALA A 708 -8.83 -20.09 -15.10
C ALA A 708 -7.75 -19.04 -15.35
N VAL A 709 -7.46 -18.73 -16.62
CA VAL A 709 -6.43 -17.74 -16.99
C VAL A 709 -6.77 -16.34 -16.46
N THR A 710 -8.06 -15.99 -16.41
CA THR A 710 -8.59 -14.77 -15.80
C THR A 710 -8.17 -14.62 -14.34
N SER A 711 -8.13 -15.72 -13.58
CA SER A 711 -7.68 -15.71 -12.17
C SER A 711 -6.20 -15.38 -12.01
N LEU A 712 -5.37 -15.50 -13.06
CA LEU A 712 -3.94 -15.21 -13.00
C LEU A 712 -3.64 -13.72 -12.82
N ASN A 713 -4.63 -12.81 -12.81
CA ASN A 713 -4.52 -11.41 -12.41
C ASN A 713 -3.23 -10.73 -12.92
N VAL A 714 -3.00 -10.86 -14.22
CA VAL A 714 -1.95 -10.18 -14.99
C VAL A 714 -2.14 -8.65 -15.08
N HIS A 715 -3.16 -8.15 -14.37
CA HIS A 715 -3.53 -6.74 -14.13
C HIS A 715 -2.64 -6.05 -13.06
N ALA A 716 -1.56 -6.69 -12.62
CA ALA A 716 -0.67 -6.16 -11.60
C ALA A 716 0.50 -5.38 -12.21
N THR A 717 1.12 -4.47 -11.43
CA THR A 717 2.35 -3.74 -11.80
C THR A 717 3.50 -4.66 -12.21
N THR A 718 3.43 -5.95 -11.84
CA THR A 718 4.29 -7.03 -12.32
C THR A 718 4.44 -7.07 -13.86
N PHE A 719 3.40 -6.67 -14.60
CA PHE A 719 3.39 -6.66 -16.07
C PHE A 719 3.60 -5.26 -16.67
N GLN A 720 4.02 -4.26 -15.88
CA GLN A 720 4.16 -2.88 -16.34
C GLN A 720 5.12 -2.70 -17.52
N ASN A 721 6.17 -3.53 -17.59
CA ASN A 721 7.18 -3.49 -18.64
C ASN A 721 6.90 -4.50 -19.77
N VAL A 722 5.72 -5.13 -19.79
CA VAL A 722 5.30 -6.11 -20.80
C VAL A 722 4.39 -5.43 -21.83
N ALA A 723 4.85 -5.37 -23.08
CA ALA A 723 4.07 -4.83 -24.19
C ALA A 723 2.93 -5.78 -24.58
N GLN A 724 3.27 -7.08 -24.65
CA GLN A 724 2.34 -8.14 -24.97
C GLN A 724 2.77 -9.47 -24.31
N TYR A 725 1.81 -10.33 -23.96
CA TYR A 725 2.08 -11.70 -23.54
C TYR A 725 1.09 -12.72 -24.12
N GLN A 726 1.50 -13.99 -24.13
CA GLN A 726 0.66 -15.13 -24.46
C GLN A 726 1.12 -16.36 -23.68
N PHE A 727 0.16 -17.09 -23.13
CA PHE A 727 0.34 -18.42 -22.59
C PHE A 727 0.21 -19.46 -23.71
N LEU A 728 1.12 -20.43 -23.73
CA LEU A 728 1.05 -21.64 -24.55
C LEU A 728 1.16 -22.84 -23.62
N GLN A 729 0.19 -23.75 -23.68
CA GLN A 729 0.25 -25.03 -22.98
C GLN A 729 0.22 -26.18 -23.99
N GLU A 730 1.34 -26.89 -24.06
CA GLU A 730 1.51 -28.09 -24.91
C GLU A 730 1.46 -29.39 -24.10
N LYS A 731 1.86 -29.33 -22.82
CA LYS A 731 1.92 -30.47 -21.91
C LYS A 731 1.30 -30.09 -20.57
N GLN A 732 0.73 -31.08 -19.89
CA GLN A 732 0.23 -30.91 -18.54
C GLN A 732 1.36 -30.48 -17.59
N GLY A 733 1.11 -29.49 -16.73
CA GLY A 733 2.10 -29.00 -15.77
C GLY A 733 3.24 -28.18 -16.38
N GLU A 734 3.23 -27.91 -17.69
CA GLU A 734 4.17 -27.01 -18.36
C GLU A 734 3.41 -25.85 -18.99
N LEU A 735 3.95 -24.63 -18.86
CA LEU A 735 3.37 -23.42 -19.42
C LEU A 735 4.47 -22.54 -20.00
N VAL A 736 4.35 -22.20 -21.29
CA VAL A 736 5.25 -21.22 -21.92
C VAL A 736 4.59 -19.85 -21.86
N LEU A 737 5.26 -18.88 -21.25
CA LEU A 737 4.86 -17.48 -21.25
C LEU A 737 5.70 -16.74 -22.30
N ARG A 738 5.10 -16.47 -23.46
CA ARG A 738 5.69 -15.62 -24.50
C ARG A 738 5.52 -14.15 -24.09
N ILE A 739 6.58 -13.35 -24.16
CA ILE A 739 6.59 -11.93 -23.79
C ILE A 739 7.22 -11.07 -24.90
N VAL A 740 6.51 -10.01 -25.29
CA VAL A 740 7.07 -8.86 -26.02
C VAL A 740 7.42 -7.79 -24.98
N ARG A 741 8.67 -7.33 -25.00
CA ARG A 741 9.26 -6.44 -23.98
C ARG A 741 9.07 -4.96 -24.34
N LEU A 742 8.90 -4.12 -23.32
CA LEU A 742 9.11 -2.66 -23.42
C LEU A 742 10.56 -2.30 -23.02
N ASP A 743 11.00 -1.08 -23.35
CA ASP A 743 12.36 -0.58 -23.08
C ASP A 743 12.78 -0.62 -21.59
N GLY A 744 11.80 -0.68 -20.68
CA GLY A 744 12.04 -0.80 -19.23
C GLY A 744 12.12 -2.23 -18.69
N TYR A 745 11.95 -3.26 -19.52
CA TYR A 745 11.89 -4.65 -19.06
C TYR A 745 13.27 -5.20 -18.63
N SER A 746 13.32 -5.79 -17.43
CA SER A 746 14.54 -6.34 -16.83
C SER A 746 14.36 -7.77 -16.30
N GLU A 747 15.46 -8.43 -15.91
CA GLU A 747 15.40 -9.74 -15.27
C GLU A 747 14.60 -9.74 -13.95
N VAL A 748 14.56 -8.60 -13.24
CA VAL A 748 13.74 -8.41 -12.04
C VAL A 748 12.26 -8.56 -12.37
N ASP A 749 11.80 -8.09 -13.53
CA ASP A 749 10.42 -8.26 -13.98
C ASP A 749 10.11 -9.74 -14.26
N THR A 750 11.02 -10.45 -14.93
CA THR A 750 10.89 -11.90 -15.15
C THR A 750 10.77 -12.66 -13.82
N GLN A 751 11.64 -12.36 -12.85
CA GLN A 751 11.62 -13.03 -11.55
C GLN A 751 10.31 -12.75 -10.80
N ARG A 752 9.84 -11.49 -10.78
CA ARG A 752 8.55 -11.13 -10.15
C ARG A 752 7.36 -11.86 -10.78
N ILE A 753 7.34 -11.99 -12.11
CA ILE A 753 6.30 -12.75 -12.83
C ILE A 753 6.33 -14.22 -12.39
N LEU A 754 7.53 -14.83 -12.39
CA LEU A 754 7.71 -16.22 -12.00
C LEU A 754 7.34 -16.46 -10.53
N ASP A 755 7.72 -15.58 -9.61
CA ASP A 755 7.39 -15.70 -8.18
C ASP A 755 5.87 -15.67 -7.95
N ILE A 756 5.17 -14.72 -8.60
CA ILE A 756 3.71 -14.59 -8.49
C ILE A 756 3.01 -15.80 -9.09
N PHE A 757 3.48 -16.31 -10.23
CA PHE A 757 2.88 -17.49 -10.84
C PHE A 757 3.21 -18.76 -10.08
N ASN A 758 4.43 -18.94 -9.57
CA ASN A 758 4.78 -20.04 -8.67
C ASN A 758 3.87 -20.07 -7.44
N LEU A 759 3.57 -18.91 -6.87
CA LEU A 759 2.63 -18.78 -5.76
C LEU A 759 1.21 -19.21 -6.17
N LYS A 760 0.69 -18.70 -7.30
CA LYS A 760 -0.67 -19.00 -7.79
C LYS A 760 -0.84 -20.46 -8.22
N PHE A 761 0.17 -21.04 -8.87
CA PHE A 761 0.17 -22.43 -9.29
C PHE A 761 0.63 -23.40 -8.20
N ARG A 762 1.09 -22.90 -7.05
CA ARG A 762 1.57 -23.69 -5.91
C ARG A 762 2.75 -24.60 -6.27
N GLY A 763 3.64 -24.11 -7.14
CA GLY A 763 4.77 -24.89 -7.67
C GLY A 763 4.39 -26.05 -8.60
N GLN A 764 3.12 -26.21 -8.96
CA GLN A 764 2.62 -27.31 -9.82
C GLN A 764 2.58 -26.96 -11.31
N MET A 765 3.23 -25.86 -11.68
CA MET A 765 3.36 -25.44 -13.07
C MET A 765 4.81 -25.03 -13.32
N ASN A 766 5.48 -25.72 -14.23
CA ASN A 766 6.79 -25.33 -14.72
C ASN A 766 6.61 -24.25 -15.80
N ILE A 767 6.99 -23.01 -15.47
CA ILE A 767 6.77 -21.87 -16.35
C ILE A 767 8.06 -21.49 -17.04
N LYS A 768 8.04 -21.53 -18.37
CA LYS A 768 9.16 -21.09 -19.22
C LYS A 768 8.82 -19.74 -19.84
N VAL A 769 9.60 -18.72 -19.55
CA VAL A 769 9.49 -17.41 -20.21
C VAL A 769 10.27 -17.44 -21.52
N VAL A 770 9.64 -16.98 -22.60
CA VAL A 770 10.25 -16.88 -23.93
C VAL A 770 10.01 -15.46 -24.47
N PHE A 771 11.07 -14.76 -24.83
CA PHE A 771 10.95 -13.45 -25.45
C PHE A 771 10.73 -13.58 -26.96
N VAL A 772 9.78 -12.82 -27.48
CA VAL A 772 9.44 -12.77 -28.91
C VAL A 772 9.29 -11.32 -29.35
N ASP A 773 9.55 -11.04 -30.63
CA ASP A 773 9.41 -9.68 -31.18
C ASP A 773 7.94 -9.32 -31.42
N GLU A 774 7.12 -10.29 -31.79
CA GLU A 774 5.69 -10.16 -32.02
C GLU A 774 4.97 -11.46 -31.62
N ILE A 775 3.72 -11.34 -31.16
CA ILE A 775 2.82 -12.49 -30.97
C ILE A 775 1.78 -12.48 -32.09
N ALA A 776 1.81 -13.52 -32.92
CA ALA A 776 0.97 -13.66 -34.10
C ALA A 776 -0.53 -13.50 -33.79
N ARG A 777 -1.22 -12.79 -34.68
CA ARG A 777 -2.68 -12.67 -34.68
C ARG A 777 -3.31 -13.94 -35.25
N THR A 778 -4.50 -14.29 -34.76
CA THR A 778 -5.34 -15.32 -35.37
C THR A 778 -5.72 -14.93 -36.80
N SER A 779 -6.24 -15.88 -37.60
CA SER A 779 -6.74 -15.62 -38.96
C SER A 779 -7.85 -14.56 -39.02
N ARG A 780 -8.44 -14.19 -37.88
CA ARG A 780 -9.42 -13.11 -37.70
C ARG A 780 -8.80 -11.81 -37.15
N GLY A 781 -7.48 -11.67 -37.16
CA GLY A 781 -6.77 -10.48 -36.69
C GLY A 781 -6.69 -10.29 -35.17
N LYS A 782 -7.22 -11.20 -34.36
CA LYS A 782 -7.24 -11.09 -32.88
C LYS A 782 -6.04 -11.79 -32.23
N HIS A 783 -5.54 -11.24 -31.12
CA HIS A 783 -4.55 -11.92 -30.27
C HIS A 783 -5.25 -12.92 -29.32
N ARG A 784 -4.67 -14.11 -29.16
CA ARG A 784 -5.14 -15.16 -28.24
C ARG A 784 -4.22 -15.23 -27.03
N VAL A 785 -4.76 -15.18 -25.83
CA VAL A 785 -4.01 -15.13 -24.56
C VAL A 785 -3.59 -16.53 -24.15
N LEU A 786 -4.44 -17.55 -24.31
CA LEU A 786 -4.03 -18.95 -24.14
C LEU A 786 -4.11 -19.73 -25.45
N GLU A 787 -2.97 -20.20 -25.93
CA GLU A 787 -2.86 -21.26 -26.92
C GLU A 787 -2.85 -22.63 -26.20
N GLN A 788 -4.03 -23.24 -26.04
CA GLN A 788 -4.17 -24.56 -25.43
C GLN A 788 -4.08 -25.67 -26.50
N LYS A 789 -3.08 -26.55 -26.40
CA LYS A 789 -2.92 -27.72 -27.29
C LYS A 789 -3.39 -29.03 -26.65
N LEU A 790 -3.66 -29.04 -25.34
CA LEU A 790 -4.25 -30.19 -24.67
C LEU A 790 -5.74 -30.29 -25.00
N ASN A 791 -6.23 -31.51 -25.21
CA ASN A 791 -7.66 -31.76 -25.31
C ASN A 791 -8.27 -31.83 -23.90
N ILE A 792 -8.43 -30.66 -23.29
CA ILE A 792 -9.03 -30.49 -21.97
C ILE A 792 -10.56 -30.60 -22.00
N HIS A 793 -11.19 -30.32 -23.14
CA HIS A 793 -12.64 -30.32 -23.30
C HIS A 793 -13.23 -31.75 -23.37
N ASP A 794 -12.48 -32.75 -23.84
CA ASP A 794 -12.94 -34.14 -23.80
C ASP A 794 -12.77 -34.77 -22.41
N ARG A 795 -11.81 -34.35 -21.58
CA ARG A 795 -11.67 -34.85 -20.20
C ARG A 795 -12.71 -34.25 -19.26
N ALA A 796 -12.97 -32.96 -19.41
CA ALA A 796 -14.15 -32.32 -18.83
C ALA A 796 -15.48 -32.78 -19.48
N ASN A 797 -15.51 -33.91 -20.20
CA ASN A 797 -16.73 -34.57 -20.70
C ASN A 797 -16.65 -36.12 -20.69
N ARG A 798 -15.53 -36.75 -20.28
CA ARG A 798 -15.34 -38.23 -20.35
C ARG A 798 -14.91 -38.90 -19.05
N GLU A 799 -14.53 -38.13 -18.03
CA GLU A 799 -14.67 -38.57 -16.63
C GLU A 799 -15.89 -37.88 -15.97
N ILE A 800 -16.79 -37.35 -16.83
CA ILE A 800 -18.13 -36.79 -16.55
C ILE A 800 -19.21 -37.85 -16.51
#